data_AF-A0AAE5H2H6-F1
#
_entry.id   AF-A0AAE5H2H6-F1
#
_cell.length_a   1.000
_cell.length_b   1.000
_cell.length_c   1.000
_cell.angle_alpha   90.00
_cell.angle_beta   90.00
_cell.angle_gamma   90.00
#
_symmetry.space_group_name_H-M   'P 1'
#
loop_
_entity.id
_entity.type
_entity.pdbx_description
1 polymer ?
#
loop_
_entity_poly.entity_id
_entity_poly.type
_entity_poly.pdbx_seq_one_letter_code
_entity_poly.pdbx_strand_id
1 'polypeptide(L)'
;MKRKKYGSSYIVVIIIFMFVSTVSMAMLSMISANYKARVVESKRVENLYSSESGLDVAYNLIGKTFDAAAQYGNLRVKRLQSLTKDSNDDETSPYNQDFIDLKIDIDYWKEYNSNHDKDEDKKSQQFIDKKIEEDNEMLDVIINQEFKRAFNNFILKYSGKDYADKEIVPNKLRESIINKSYVNGVRDLNDNELSYDIAEIQFPDNNNPPNLSINDAGGIRYDTGNDLDVKSISLQSSGKQLSLDVYNKEKYTITIQSEFESKGQNTNVIGKNMRTVQATYTMFVPNYNDVYFTKSTGNLQKYPALENRGITVGGNMDIDNLSNLQVTGDVFVKGDRTKISGDYGIVYNKYKGGITLENVKNFTFDNVMTNETFNIGNNVGQDNDKPAQITSNLYARNLYAGNINGNQSSYSNLSIGNLVVDNDITLKANSTNIKINNFYGINERTVNDEESEEKDKNSSCIIVNGNSNSKVDIKNSAYIMGVAYIDTKDQPYKTGESLAFKGNYSAYSVPDPSTPNEIFSYHDPLYLFDGTNSSNSNSGNEVAQKRVHFEDYWDGKLKEENTGGISLPSNTKAVGAIIYKDLSGKFQVKNDATNLINDNDIEDIIDPKREEYAQKVYNMGYPQKDYDKLTESEKTYLKNLYDLKSTSNPQYTIENIMKLPEDIDESNSYKYSAENEAKEINDNDAEKAIFTKKNIVISGDNASENYDDTGDYIFINASNNKEIDALIGTDGDVIIDGNVNFRGSIIAKGNLIIKGKTNGNSTSLITYDPEIVERIESQNTELFNDIFGGTIYTGGGEESDSGNEILNPNYDINKFLNTKLWKLVK
;
A
#
# COMPACT_ATOMS: atom_id res chain seq x y z
N MET A 1 72.48 25.02 -92.58
CA MET A 1 72.52 23.97 -91.53
C MET A 1 72.01 24.55 -90.21
N LYS A 2 70.94 23.98 -89.64
CA LYS A 2 70.28 24.42 -88.39
C LYS A 2 71.28 24.41 -87.21
N ARG A 3 71.59 25.57 -86.62
CA ARG A 3 72.26 25.66 -85.30
C ARG A 3 71.27 25.16 -84.24
N LYS A 4 71.43 23.91 -83.79
CA LYS A 4 70.68 23.38 -82.64
C LYS A 4 71.15 24.10 -81.38
N LYS A 5 70.26 24.89 -80.76
CA LYS A 5 70.49 25.57 -79.48
C LYS A 5 70.40 24.53 -78.34
N TYR A 6 71.52 23.86 -78.02
CA TYR A 6 71.55 22.82 -76.99
C TYR A 6 71.50 23.34 -75.53
N GLY A 7 71.53 24.67 -75.31
CA GLY A 7 71.44 25.27 -73.96
C GLY A 7 70.05 25.77 -73.55
N SER A 8 69.14 26.04 -74.49
CA SER A 8 67.81 26.59 -74.16
C SER A 8 66.92 25.56 -73.47
N SER A 9 67.01 24.28 -73.83
CA SER A 9 66.23 23.22 -73.20
C SER A 9 66.62 23.00 -71.72
N TYR A 10 67.92 23.12 -71.38
CA TYR A 10 68.39 22.97 -70.00
C TYR A 10 67.93 24.14 -69.11
N ILE A 11 68.00 25.38 -69.62
CA ILE A 11 67.50 26.57 -68.93
C ILE A 11 65.99 26.47 -68.69
N VAL A 12 65.22 26.01 -69.69
CA VAL A 12 63.78 25.78 -69.55
C VAL A 12 63.47 24.72 -68.49
N VAL A 13 64.25 23.62 -68.44
CA VAL A 13 64.09 22.58 -67.40
C VAL A 13 64.39 23.14 -66.00
N ILE A 14 65.44 23.95 -65.82
CA ILE A 14 65.75 24.59 -64.53
C ILE A 14 64.63 25.55 -64.11
N ILE A 15 64.13 26.37 -65.04
CA ILE A 15 63.02 27.30 -64.75
C ILE A 15 61.78 26.52 -64.33
N ILE A 16 61.43 25.45 -65.05
CA ILE A 16 60.31 24.57 -64.68
C ILE A 16 60.55 23.95 -63.30
N PHE A 17 61.76 23.47 -63.01
CA PHE A 17 62.09 22.89 -61.70
C PHE A 17 62.00 23.92 -60.57
N MET A 18 62.45 25.16 -60.79
CA MET A 18 62.31 26.25 -59.83
C MET A 18 60.85 26.56 -59.57
N PHE A 19 60.03 26.71 -60.62
CA PHE A 19 58.59 26.90 -60.48
C PHE A 19 57.92 25.76 -59.72
N VAL A 20 58.19 24.51 -60.07
CA VAL A 20 57.65 23.33 -59.37
C VAL A 20 58.10 23.29 -57.93
N SER A 21 59.35 23.62 -57.63
CA SER A 21 59.90 23.62 -56.26
C SER A 21 59.28 24.72 -55.41
N THR A 22 59.13 25.93 -55.95
CA THR A 22 58.49 27.05 -55.25
C THR A 22 57.02 26.78 -54.97
N VAL A 23 56.27 26.24 -55.95
CA VAL A 23 54.87 25.84 -55.75
C VAL A 23 54.77 24.70 -54.75
N SER A 24 55.65 23.69 -54.82
CA SER A 24 55.67 22.57 -53.87
C SER A 24 55.98 23.03 -52.45
N MET A 25 56.96 23.91 -52.25
CA MET A 25 57.27 24.48 -50.93
C MET A 25 56.11 25.33 -50.40
N ALA A 26 55.49 26.17 -51.25
CA ALA A 26 54.33 26.96 -50.87
C ALA A 26 53.14 26.08 -50.41
N MET A 27 52.86 25.00 -51.15
CA MET A 27 51.84 24.01 -50.76
C MET A 27 52.20 23.32 -49.43
N LEU A 28 53.45 22.90 -49.25
CA LEU A 28 53.90 22.25 -48.01
C LEU A 28 53.81 23.18 -46.80
N SER A 29 54.18 24.46 -46.96
CA SER A 29 54.03 25.50 -45.95
C SER A 29 52.57 25.75 -45.58
N MET A 30 51.66 25.80 -46.56
CA MET A 30 50.23 25.94 -46.33
C MET A 30 49.64 24.74 -45.58
N ILE A 31 50.03 23.52 -45.97
CA ILE A 31 49.62 22.27 -45.30
C ILE A 31 50.12 22.26 -43.85
N SER A 32 51.40 22.61 -43.63
CA SER A 32 51.98 22.66 -42.28
C SER A 32 51.30 23.70 -41.39
N ALA A 33 51.00 24.90 -41.93
CA ALA A 33 50.29 25.94 -41.21
C ALA A 33 48.84 25.53 -40.87
N ASN A 34 48.12 24.93 -41.81
CA ASN A 34 46.75 24.43 -41.59
C ASN A 34 46.73 23.29 -40.57
N TYR A 35 47.69 22.36 -40.65
CA TYR A 35 47.84 21.30 -39.65
C TYR A 35 48.09 21.86 -38.25
N LYS A 36 49.01 22.81 -38.09
CA LYS A 36 49.24 23.48 -36.80
C LYS A 36 47.99 24.19 -36.28
N ALA A 37 47.28 24.93 -37.13
CA ALA A 37 46.04 25.60 -36.75
C ALA A 37 44.95 24.61 -36.29
N ARG A 38 44.78 23.49 -36.99
CA ARG A 38 43.84 22.42 -36.60
C ARG A 38 44.22 21.76 -35.27
N VAL A 39 45.51 21.52 -35.03
CA VAL A 39 45.97 20.95 -33.76
C VAL A 39 45.75 21.92 -32.60
N VAL A 40 46.04 23.22 -32.78
CA VAL A 40 45.75 24.26 -31.79
C VAL A 40 44.26 24.32 -31.48
N GLU A 41 43.41 24.30 -32.51
CA GLU A 41 41.95 24.34 -32.36
C GLU A 41 41.40 23.07 -31.68
N SER A 42 41.88 21.90 -32.09
CA SER A 42 41.53 20.62 -31.46
C SER A 42 41.89 20.62 -29.98
N LYS A 43 43.09 21.11 -29.61
CA LYS A 43 43.51 21.21 -28.21
C LYS A 43 42.75 22.28 -27.44
N ARG A 44 42.32 23.35 -28.11
CA ARG A 44 41.45 24.37 -27.52
C ARG A 44 40.11 23.80 -27.10
N VAL A 45 39.52 23.00 -27.99
CA VAL A 45 38.23 22.34 -27.80
C VAL A 45 38.36 21.23 -26.75
N GLU A 46 39.43 20.42 -26.81
CA GLU A 46 39.75 19.41 -25.79
C GLU A 46 39.88 20.04 -24.40
N ASN A 47 40.69 21.09 -24.24
CA ASN A 47 40.86 21.75 -22.95
C ASN A 47 39.54 22.35 -22.44
N LEU A 48 38.68 22.86 -23.33
CA LEU A 48 37.37 23.39 -22.95
C LEU A 48 36.46 22.29 -22.41
N TYR A 49 36.31 21.18 -23.13
CA TYR A 49 35.49 20.04 -22.69
C TYR A 49 36.04 19.37 -21.44
N SER A 50 37.37 19.30 -21.29
CA SER A 50 37.99 18.77 -20.06
C SER A 50 37.74 19.68 -18.87
N SER A 51 37.79 21.01 -19.02
CA SER A 51 37.40 21.93 -17.95
C SER A 51 35.90 21.87 -17.65
N GLU A 52 35.04 21.70 -18.66
CA GLU A 52 33.59 21.50 -18.46
C GLU A 52 33.29 20.23 -17.66
N SER A 53 33.94 19.11 -18.00
CA SER A 53 33.82 17.85 -17.25
C SER A 53 34.21 18.00 -15.77
N GLY A 54 35.13 18.91 -15.44
CA GLY A 54 35.44 19.22 -14.05
C GLY A 54 34.28 19.87 -13.29
N LEU A 55 33.40 20.63 -13.96
CA LEU A 55 32.18 21.17 -13.35
C LEU A 55 31.11 20.09 -13.11
N ASP A 56 31.02 19.09 -13.98
CA ASP A 56 30.14 17.93 -13.77
C ASP A 56 30.59 17.13 -12.55
N VAL A 57 31.91 16.90 -12.43
CA VAL A 57 32.49 16.28 -11.23
C VAL A 57 32.22 17.13 -9.99
N ALA A 58 32.33 18.45 -10.09
CA ALA A 58 32.02 19.34 -8.99
C ALA A 58 30.54 19.25 -8.55
N TYR A 59 29.61 19.13 -9.49
CA TYR A 59 28.19 18.89 -9.18
C TYR A 59 28.00 17.60 -8.37
N ASN A 60 28.65 16.51 -8.81
CA ASN A 60 28.61 15.22 -8.09
C ASN A 60 29.24 15.32 -6.70
N LEU A 61 30.35 16.02 -6.53
CA LEU A 61 30.97 16.25 -5.22
C LEU A 61 30.04 17.03 -4.28
N ILE A 62 29.33 18.04 -4.81
CA ILE A 62 28.34 18.80 -4.02
C ILE A 62 27.19 17.88 -3.59
N GLY A 63 26.64 17.07 -4.51
CA GLY A 63 25.59 16.10 -4.21
C GLY A 63 26.02 15.05 -3.18
N LYS A 64 27.23 14.52 -3.28
CA LYS A 64 27.79 13.58 -2.29
C LYS A 64 28.12 14.23 -0.94
N THR A 65 28.52 15.49 -0.94
CA THR A 65 28.68 16.23 0.32
C THR A 65 27.34 16.48 0.99
N PHE A 66 26.28 16.70 0.21
CA PHE A 66 24.90 16.79 0.72
C PHE A 66 24.49 15.46 1.37
N ASP A 67 24.68 14.32 0.69
CA ASP A 67 24.39 12.97 1.23
C ASP A 67 25.03 12.81 2.63
N ALA A 68 26.30 13.19 2.78
CA ALA A 68 27.02 13.06 4.04
C ALA A 68 26.58 14.08 5.10
N ALA A 69 26.25 15.31 4.70
CA ALA A 69 25.70 16.34 5.58
C ALA A 69 24.35 15.92 6.16
N ALA A 70 23.50 15.31 5.33
CA ALA A 70 22.27 14.67 5.72
C ALA A 70 22.53 13.58 6.78
N GLN A 71 23.44 12.63 6.50
CA GLN A 71 23.76 11.55 7.44
C GLN A 71 24.25 12.06 8.78
N TYR A 72 25.12 13.06 8.75
CA TYR A 72 25.58 13.73 9.97
C TYR A 72 24.44 14.41 10.73
N GLY A 73 23.54 15.10 10.03
CA GLY A 73 22.35 15.69 10.63
C GLY A 73 21.47 14.67 11.34
N ASN A 74 21.21 13.53 10.72
CA ASN A 74 20.43 12.44 11.32
C ASN A 74 21.10 11.86 12.57
N LEU A 75 22.42 11.66 12.55
CA LEU A 75 23.15 11.19 13.73
C LEU A 75 22.98 12.14 14.93
N ARG A 76 23.00 13.45 14.68
CA ARG A 76 22.79 14.46 15.73
C ARG A 76 21.34 14.49 16.22
N VAL A 77 20.36 14.36 15.32
CA VAL A 77 18.95 14.21 15.71
C VAL A 77 18.72 12.97 16.56
N LYS A 78 19.27 11.80 16.17
CA LYS A 78 19.14 10.56 16.95
C LYS A 78 19.71 10.71 18.36
N ARG A 79 20.84 11.41 18.50
CA ARG A 79 21.42 11.73 19.81
C ARG A 79 20.49 12.63 20.62
N LEU A 80 19.96 13.69 20.03
CA LEU A 80 18.99 14.57 20.68
C LEU A 80 17.74 13.79 21.14
N GLN A 81 17.18 12.96 20.26
CA GLN A 81 16.00 12.14 20.55
C GLN A 81 16.25 11.04 21.60
N SER A 82 17.50 10.65 21.83
CA SER A 82 17.87 9.71 22.90
C SER A 82 17.83 10.34 24.30
N LEU A 83 17.76 11.68 24.39
CA LEU A 83 17.64 12.38 25.66
C LEU A 83 16.24 12.17 26.27
N THR A 84 16.23 11.87 27.56
CA THR A 84 15.03 11.71 28.39
C THR A 84 14.90 12.88 29.36
N LYS A 85 13.77 12.96 30.07
CA LYS A 85 13.56 13.95 31.14
C LYS A 85 14.62 13.94 32.25
N ASP A 86 15.29 12.80 32.45
CA ASP A 86 16.31 12.59 33.49
C ASP A 86 17.74 12.77 32.95
N SER A 87 17.86 13.10 31.66
CA SER A 87 19.16 13.34 31.03
C SER A 87 19.74 14.68 31.46
N ASN A 88 21.07 14.76 31.52
CA ASN A 88 21.78 16.04 31.72
C ASN A 88 22.26 16.55 30.37
N ASP A 89 22.27 17.88 30.19
CA ASP A 89 22.86 18.50 28.99
C ASP A 89 24.36 18.18 28.92
N ASP A 90 24.76 17.51 27.84
CA ASP A 90 26.16 17.18 27.56
C ASP A 90 26.93 18.31 26.85
N GLU A 91 26.28 19.45 26.59
CA GLU A 91 26.78 20.64 25.90
C GLU A 91 27.27 20.35 24.47
N THR A 92 26.67 19.35 23.80
CA THR A 92 27.00 19.01 22.41
C THR A 92 26.02 19.55 21.37
N SER A 93 24.82 19.94 21.81
CA SER A 93 23.89 20.77 21.05
C SER A 93 23.38 21.92 21.92
N PRO A 94 23.21 23.14 21.36
CA PRO A 94 22.54 24.23 22.08
C PRO A 94 21.06 23.94 22.39
N TYR A 95 20.46 22.92 21.77
CA TYR A 95 19.04 22.58 21.96
C TYR A 95 18.81 21.45 22.97
N ASN A 96 19.86 20.85 23.52
CA ASN A 96 19.75 19.74 24.47
C ASN A 96 18.90 20.11 25.69
N GLN A 97 19.25 21.18 26.40
CA GLN A 97 18.53 21.61 27.59
C GLN A 97 17.07 21.97 27.27
N ASP A 98 16.85 22.65 26.15
CA ASP A 98 15.50 23.03 25.72
C ASP A 98 14.63 21.81 25.37
N PHE A 99 15.22 20.77 24.76
CA PHE A 99 14.56 19.50 24.48
C PHE A 99 14.22 18.74 25.78
N ILE A 100 15.15 18.69 26.74
CA ILE A 100 14.93 18.09 28.06
C ILE A 100 13.82 18.84 28.81
N ASP A 101 13.85 20.17 28.81
CA ASP A 101 12.85 21.01 29.48
C ASP A 101 11.43 20.77 28.93
N LEU A 102 11.27 20.59 27.61
CA LEU A 102 9.99 20.23 26.99
C LEU A 102 9.52 18.83 27.37
N LYS A 103 10.43 17.84 27.44
CA LYS A 103 10.09 16.49 27.92
C LYS A 103 9.61 16.51 29.38
N ILE A 104 10.22 17.35 30.21
CA ILE A 104 9.78 17.57 31.60
C ILE A 104 8.37 18.19 31.62
N ASP A 105 8.07 19.16 30.75
CA ASP A 105 6.74 19.79 30.68
C ASP A 105 5.64 18.82 30.25
N ILE A 106 5.90 18.02 29.22
CA ILE A 106 4.97 17.00 28.74
C ILE A 106 4.66 15.99 29.84
N ASP A 107 5.69 15.55 30.58
CA ASP A 107 5.49 14.60 31.69
C ASP A 107 4.74 15.25 32.85
N TYR A 108 4.98 16.53 33.15
CA TYR A 108 4.17 17.29 34.10
C TYR A 108 2.68 17.29 33.71
N TRP A 109 2.34 17.58 32.45
CA TRP A 109 0.96 17.57 31.99
C TRP A 109 0.33 16.17 32.02
N LYS A 110 1.09 15.11 31.71
CA LYS A 110 0.62 13.71 31.82
C LYS A 110 0.34 13.29 33.25
N GLU A 111 1.19 13.66 34.20
CA GLU A 111 0.98 13.41 35.63
C GLU A 111 -0.19 14.22 36.17
N TYR A 112 -0.32 15.49 35.76
CA TYR A 112 -1.45 16.33 36.10
C TYR A 112 -2.77 15.72 35.63
N ASN A 113 -2.79 15.18 34.41
CA ASN A 113 -3.94 14.48 33.81
C ASN A 113 -4.32 13.20 34.59
N SER A 114 -3.31 12.42 35.01
CA SER A 114 -3.53 11.15 35.72
C SER A 114 -4.12 11.32 37.13
N ASN A 115 -3.92 12.47 37.75
CA ASN A 115 -4.35 12.78 39.11
C ASN A 115 -5.70 13.54 39.19
N HIS A 116 -6.33 13.90 38.06
CA HIS A 116 -7.63 14.58 38.03
C HIS A 116 -8.78 13.59 37.78
N ASP A 117 -9.88 13.77 38.53
CA ASP A 117 -11.07 12.90 38.44
C ASP A 117 -11.77 13.11 37.08
N LYS A 118 -11.97 12.03 36.32
CA LYS A 118 -12.38 12.07 34.90
C LYS A 118 -13.79 12.60 34.67
N ASP A 119 -14.59 12.72 35.73
CA ASP A 119 -16.01 13.05 35.67
C ASP A 119 -16.32 14.55 35.81
N GLU A 120 -15.36 15.42 36.17
CA GLU A 120 -15.70 16.81 36.54
C GLU A 120 -15.51 17.93 35.48
N ASP A 121 -14.78 17.78 34.36
CA ASP A 121 -14.91 18.76 33.26
C ASP A 121 -14.21 18.35 31.95
N LYS A 122 -14.98 18.07 30.88
CA LYS A 122 -14.45 17.85 29.51
C LYS A 122 -13.55 18.99 29.00
N LYS A 123 -13.76 20.21 29.50
CA LYS A 123 -12.98 21.40 29.13
C LYS A 123 -11.55 21.36 29.69
N SER A 124 -11.33 20.72 30.83
CA SER A 124 -10.01 20.59 31.45
C SER A 124 -9.15 19.58 30.71
N GLN A 125 -9.75 18.47 30.24
CA GLN A 125 -9.04 17.47 29.43
C GLN A 125 -8.56 18.06 28.09
N GLN A 126 -9.46 18.73 27.36
CA GLN A 126 -9.12 19.38 26.08
C GLN A 126 -8.00 20.43 26.24
N PHE A 127 -7.95 21.11 27.38
CA PHE A 127 -6.89 22.07 27.66
C PHE A 127 -5.53 21.41 27.89
N ILE A 128 -5.49 20.30 28.64
CA ILE A 128 -4.25 19.53 28.89
C ILE A 128 -3.75 18.91 27.58
N ASP A 129 -4.65 18.28 26.82
CA ASP A 129 -4.28 17.64 25.54
C ASP A 129 -3.69 18.66 24.57
N LYS A 130 -4.31 19.85 24.48
CA LYS A 130 -3.78 20.97 23.70
C LYS A 130 -2.38 21.43 24.16
N LYS A 131 -2.11 21.42 25.47
CA LYS A 131 -0.78 21.80 26.00
C LYS A 131 0.29 20.79 25.62
N ILE A 132 -0.04 19.50 25.75
CA ILE A 132 0.85 18.41 25.33
C ILE A 132 1.11 18.48 23.82
N GLU A 133 0.08 18.80 23.02
CA GLU A 133 0.21 19.00 21.57
C GLU A 133 1.13 20.18 21.24
N GLU A 134 0.93 21.36 21.83
CA GLU A 134 1.81 22.53 21.66
C GLU A 134 3.28 22.22 22.03
N ASP A 135 3.52 21.46 23.11
CA ASP A 135 4.88 21.06 23.51
C ASP A 135 5.51 20.06 22.52
N ASN A 136 4.72 19.11 22.00
CA ASN A 136 5.19 18.15 21.00
C ASN A 136 5.51 18.83 19.66
N GLU A 137 4.67 19.78 19.21
CA GLU A 137 4.97 20.59 18.03
C GLU A 137 6.31 21.34 18.19
N MET A 138 6.57 21.89 19.38
CA MET A 138 7.84 22.55 19.66
C MET A 138 9.04 21.59 19.67
N LEU A 139 8.86 20.34 20.12
CA LEU A 139 9.91 19.31 20.00
C LEU A 139 10.26 19.03 18.54
N ASP A 140 9.26 18.95 17.66
CA ASP A 140 9.48 18.74 16.22
C ASP A 140 10.21 19.93 15.58
N VAL A 141 9.87 21.15 15.99
CA VAL A 141 10.62 22.35 15.60
C VAL A 141 12.08 22.23 16.03
N ILE A 142 12.36 21.85 17.28
CA ILE A 142 13.73 21.67 17.79
C ILE A 142 14.48 20.59 17.00
N ILE A 143 13.84 19.44 16.74
CA ILE A 143 14.44 18.35 15.95
C ILE A 143 14.86 18.85 14.57
N ASN A 144 13.98 19.57 13.88
CA ASN A 144 14.29 20.13 12.57
C ASN A 144 15.42 21.17 12.64
N GLN A 145 15.44 22.01 13.69
CA GLN A 145 16.51 22.99 13.88
C GLN A 145 17.85 22.33 14.19
N GLU A 146 17.87 21.25 14.97
CA GLU A 146 19.09 20.49 15.25
C GLU A 146 19.63 19.85 13.98
N PHE A 147 18.75 19.27 13.16
CA PHE A 147 19.14 18.73 11.85
C PHE A 147 19.77 19.80 10.96
N LYS A 148 19.10 20.93 10.75
CA LYS A 148 19.59 22.04 9.92
C LYS A 148 20.92 22.59 10.42
N ARG A 149 21.06 22.74 11.73
CA ARG A 149 22.30 23.17 12.39
C ARG A 149 23.44 22.21 12.10
N ALA A 150 23.25 20.92 12.33
CA ALA A 150 24.24 19.89 12.08
C ALA A 150 24.59 19.76 10.58
N PHE A 151 23.58 19.78 9.71
CA PHE A 151 23.75 19.81 8.26
C PHE A 151 24.62 20.99 7.83
N ASN A 152 24.30 22.20 8.30
CA ASN A 152 25.06 23.41 8.03
C ASN A 152 26.51 23.28 8.52
N ASN A 153 26.73 22.83 9.76
CA ASN A 153 28.05 22.60 10.33
C ASN A 153 28.91 21.63 9.50
N PHE A 154 28.28 20.63 8.87
CA PHE A 154 28.96 19.73 7.96
C PHE A 154 29.36 20.41 6.65
N ILE A 155 28.49 21.24 6.08
CA ILE A 155 28.75 21.95 4.81
C ILE A 155 29.80 23.06 4.99
N LEU A 156 29.52 24.03 5.85
CA LEU A 156 30.37 25.19 6.13
C LEU A 156 30.19 25.63 7.58
N LYS A 157 31.28 26.01 8.25
CA LYS A 157 31.20 26.59 9.60
C LYS A 157 30.20 27.75 9.64
N TYR A 158 29.05 27.54 10.27
CA TYR A 158 27.93 28.47 10.30
C TYR A 158 28.12 29.53 11.37
N SER A 159 28.48 30.76 11.02
CA SER A 159 28.89 31.81 11.97
C SER A 159 27.74 32.50 12.74
N GLY A 160 26.52 31.94 12.74
CA GLY A 160 25.28 32.66 13.06
C GLY A 160 24.56 32.32 14.37
N LYS A 161 25.02 31.34 15.18
CA LYS A 161 24.44 31.02 16.50
C LYS A 161 25.54 30.50 17.45
N ASP A 162 25.32 30.63 18.77
CA ASP A 162 26.22 30.11 19.82
C ASP A 162 26.43 28.60 19.61
N TYR A 163 27.69 28.20 19.41
CA TYR A 163 28.04 26.79 19.31
C TYR A 163 27.95 26.17 20.70
N ALA A 164 27.57 24.89 20.75
CA ALA A 164 27.75 24.13 21.96
C ALA A 164 29.26 23.98 22.21
N ASP A 165 29.70 24.22 23.44
CA ASP A 165 31.13 24.34 23.79
C ASP A 165 31.95 23.09 23.43
N LYS A 166 31.29 21.91 23.36
CA LYS A 166 31.94 20.62 23.10
C LYS A 166 31.70 20.05 21.70
N GLU A 167 31.02 20.77 20.80
CA GLU A 167 30.70 20.25 19.48
C GLU A 167 31.90 20.30 18.50
N ILE A 168 32.08 19.22 17.72
CA ILE A 168 32.98 19.21 16.56
C ILE A 168 32.23 19.70 15.31
N VAL A 169 32.80 20.70 14.62
CA VAL A 169 32.26 21.26 13.36
C VAL A 169 33.05 20.70 12.15
N PRO A 170 32.49 19.80 11.33
CA PRO A 170 33.23 19.09 10.28
C PRO A 170 33.72 19.94 9.10
N ASN A 171 32.90 20.88 8.60
CA ASN A 171 33.23 21.82 7.51
C ASN A 171 33.87 21.17 6.25
N LYS A 172 33.18 20.22 5.63
CA LYS A 172 33.70 19.30 4.61
C LYS A 172 33.53 19.72 3.15
N LEU A 173 32.65 20.67 2.81
CA LEU A 173 32.37 20.98 1.39
C LEU A 173 33.60 21.51 0.65
N ARG A 174 34.35 22.43 1.27
CA ARG A 174 35.57 22.98 0.66
C ARG A 174 36.65 21.91 0.48
N GLU A 175 36.86 21.08 1.49
CA GLU A 175 37.81 19.97 1.44
C GLU A 175 37.44 18.99 0.33
N SER A 176 36.16 18.65 0.20
CA SER A 176 35.68 17.69 -0.79
C SER A 176 35.91 18.16 -2.23
N ILE A 177 35.69 19.45 -2.50
CA ILE A 177 35.92 20.06 -3.82
C ILE A 177 37.41 20.15 -4.16
N ILE A 178 38.25 20.59 -3.22
CA ILE A 178 39.69 20.80 -3.47
C ILE A 178 40.42 19.45 -3.58
N ASN A 179 40.12 18.52 -2.68
CA ASN A 179 40.76 17.20 -2.65
C ASN A 179 40.17 16.22 -3.66
N LYS A 180 39.03 16.57 -4.29
CA LYS A 180 38.31 15.73 -5.27
C LYS A 180 37.89 14.38 -4.68
N SER A 181 37.58 14.40 -3.40
CA SER A 181 37.13 13.27 -2.60
C SER A 181 35.82 13.64 -1.92
N TYR A 182 34.99 12.67 -1.56
CA TYR A 182 33.77 12.91 -0.79
C TYR A 182 33.69 11.96 0.39
N VAL A 183 32.90 12.35 1.38
CA VAL A 183 32.55 11.49 2.50
C VAL A 183 31.42 10.57 2.03
N ASN A 184 31.68 9.27 1.95
CA ASN A 184 30.75 8.23 1.55
C ASN A 184 29.87 7.76 2.72
N GLY A 185 30.37 7.89 3.95
CA GLY A 185 29.65 7.53 5.16
C GLY A 185 30.17 8.26 6.38
N VAL A 186 29.27 8.58 7.31
CA VAL A 186 29.58 9.17 8.62
C VAL A 186 29.23 8.17 9.71
N ARG A 187 30.15 7.92 10.65
CA ARG A 187 29.94 7.03 11.80
C ARG A 187 30.29 7.74 13.10
N ASP A 188 29.46 7.53 14.11
CA ASP A 188 29.74 7.92 15.50
C ASP A 188 30.46 6.76 16.19
N LEU A 189 31.63 7.04 16.78
CA LEU A 189 32.49 6.03 17.41
C LEU A 189 32.45 6.06 18.95
N ASN A 190 31.66 6.97 19.55
CA ASN A 190 31.47 7.30 20.99
C ASN A 190 32.04 8.69 21.37
N ASP A 191 31.44 9.34 22.38
CA ASP A 191 31.85 10.61 23.03
C ASP A 191 32.51 11.64 22.11
N ASN A 192 31.74 12.12 21.12
CA ASN A 192 32.13 13.18 20.16
C ASN A 192 33.21 12.81 19.15
N GLU A 193 33.63 11.56 19.01
CA GLU A 193 34.58 11.14 17.98
C GLU A 193 33.87 10.69 16.69
N LEU A 194 34.14 11.38 15.57
CA LEU A 194 33.55 11.10 14.26
C LEU A 194 34.53 10.36 13.35
N SER A 195 34.04 9.34 12.67
CA SER A 195 34.75 8.66 11.59
C SER A 195 34.10 8.92 10.24
N TYR A 196 34.92 9.19 9.23
CA TYR A 196 34.50 9.46 7.87
C TYR A 196 35.06 8.38 6.93
N ASP A 197 34.19 7.73 6.17
CA ASP A 197 34.60 6.91 5.04
C ASP A 197 34.83 7.83 3.84
N ILE A 198 36.08 7.99 3.41
CA ILE A 198 36.45 8.94 2.33
C ILE A 198 36.68 8.16 1.04
N ALA A 199 35.98 8.56 -0.03
CA ALA A 199 36.13 8.01 -1.37
C ALA A 199 36.62 9.07 -2.36
N GLU A 200 37.45 8.68 -3.32
CA GLU A 200 37.92 9.55 -4.42
C GLU A 200 37.03 9.42 -5.65
N ILE A 201 36.72 10.54 -6.32
CA ILE A 201 36.02 10.51 -7.61
C ILE A 201 37.01 10.19 -8.73
N GLN A 202 36.57 9.30 -9.64
CA GLN A 202 37.28 8.97 -10.87
C GLN A 202 37.01 10.04 -11.94
N PHE A 203 38.08 10.57 -12.54
CA PHE A 203 37.99 11.45 -13.70
C PHE A 203 38.08 10.62 -15.00
N PRO A 204 37.57 11.14 -16.13
CA PRO A 204 37.77 10.51 -17.44
C PRO A 204 39.26 10.30 -17.80
N ASP A 205 40.15 11.18 -17.30
CA ASP A 205 41.61 10.99 -17.32
C ASP A 205 42.22 11.29 -15.95
N ASN A 206 42.45 10.23 -15.16
CA ASN A 206 43.06 10.32 -13.84
C ASN A 206 44.53 10.76 -13.86
N ASN A 207 45.24 10.67 -15.00
CA ASN A 207 46.64 11.07 -15.08
C ASN A 207 46.81 12.59 -15.19
N ASN A 208 45.75 13.29 -15.61
CA ASN A 208 45.76 14.75 -15.72
C ASN A 208 44.38 15.36 -15.44
N PRO A 209 43.81 15.21 -14.23
CA PRO A 209 42.46 15.69 -13.94
C PRO A 209 42.40 17.22 -13.93
N PRO A 210 41.24 17.83 -14.27
CA PRO A 210 41.02 19.26 -14.09
C PRO A 210 41.28 19.71 -12.66
N ASN A 211 41.81 20.91 -12.47
CA ASN A 211 41.97 21.53 -11.17
C ASN A 211 40.68 22.23 -10.77
N LEU A 212 40.16 21.94 -9.57
CA LEU A 212 38.94 22.56 -9.04
C LEU A 212 39.32 23.56 -7.96
N SER A 213 38.76 24.77 -8.02
CA SER A 213 38.99 25.79 -7.01
C SER A 213 37.69 26.52 -6.65
N ILE A 214 37.64 26.98 -5.40
CA ILE A 214 36.58 27.85 -4.87
C ILE A 214 37.21 29.21 -4.64
N ASN A 215 36.62 30.27 -5.19
CA ASN A 215 37.18 31.62 -5.09
C ASN A 215 37.22 32.09 -3.62
N ASP A 216 38.39 32.52 -3.13
CA ASP A 216 38.61 32.89 -1.73
C ASP A 216 37.80 34.13 -1.29
N ALA A 217 37.35 34.97 -2.23
CA ALA A 217 36.47 36.12 -1.97
C ALA A 217 34.97 35.74 -1.91
N GLY A 218 34.62 34.78 -1.04
CA GLY A 218 33.22 34.40 -0.79
C GLY A 218 32.62 33.45 -1.82
N GLY A 219 33.37 32.44 -2.26
CA GLY A 219 32.91 31.41 -3.20
C GLY A 219 31.84 30.46 -2.66
N ILE A 220 31.66 30.35 -1.34
CA ILE A 220 30.48 29.75 -0.71
C ILE A 220 29.81 30.85 0.12
N ARG A 221 28.52 31.10 -0.11
CA ARG A 221 27.74 32.10 0.62
C ARG A 221 26.49 31.46 1.19
N TYR A 222 26.29 31.64 2.48
CA TYR A 222 25.05 31.25 3.15
C TYR A 222 24.05 32.41 3.15
N ASP A 223 22.79 32.10 2.88
CA ASP A 223 21.69 33.06 2.83
C ASP A 223 20.45 32.44 3.49
N THR A 224 19.94 33.06 4.55
CA THR A 224 18.74 32.69 5.30
C THR A 224 17.46 33.34 4.78
N GLY A 225 17.56 34.15 3.72
CA GLY A 225 16.45 34.99 3.25
C GLY A 225 16.02 36.04 4.29
N ASN A 226 14.87 36.66 4.05
CA ASN A 226 14.24 37.66 4.92
C ASN A 226 13.02 37.10 5.70
N ASP A 227 12.90 35.77 5.79
CA ASP A 227 11.69 35.07 6.24
C ASP A 227 12.01 34.33 7.55
N LEU A 228 12.18 35.13 8.61
CA LEU A 228 12.39 34.68 9.98
C LEU A 228 11.03 34.56 10.66
N ASP A 229 10.73 33.38 11.18
CA ASP A 229 9.61 33.11 12.07
C ASP A 229 10.12 32.84 13.49
N VAL A 230 9.43 33.36 14.50
CA VAL A 230 9.80 33.18 15.90
C VAL A 230 8.77 32.26 16.55
N LYS A 231 9.17 31.03 16.85
CA LYS A 231 8.33 30.05 17.57
C LYS A 231 8.61 30.16 19.05
N SER A 232 7.57 30.34 19.86
CA SER A 232 7.74 30.44 21.33
C SER A 232 6.65 29.68 22.08
N ILE A 233 7.03 29.06 23.20
CA ILE A 233 6.12 28.38 24.12
C ILE A 233 6.48 28.69 25.57
N SER A 234 5.50 28.60 26.47
CA SER A 234 5.70 28.78 27.91
C SER A 234 5.58 27.44 28.61
N LEU A 235 6.65 27.01 29.27
CA LEU A 235 6.74 25.74 29.99
C LEU A 235 6.17 25.91 31.40
N GLN A 236 5.19 25.09 31.76
CA GLN A 236 4.50 25.20 33.03
C GLN A 236 5.28 24.58 34.21
N SER A 237 6.02 23.51 33.95
CA SER A 237 6.88 22.79 34.90
C SER A 237 7.99 23.66 35.49
N SER A 238 8.55 24.57 34.69
CA SER A 238 9.69 25.43 35.06
C SER A 238 9.36 26.92 35.10
N GLY A 239 8.23 27.35 34.54
CA GLY A 239 7.90 28.78 34.36
C GLY A 239 8.79 29.50 33.34
N LYS A 240 9.57 28.75 32.54
CA LYS A 240 10.48 29.26 31.51
C LYS A 240 9.70 29.56 30.23
N GLN A 241 10.07 30.64 29.53
CA GLN A 241 9.63 30.88 28.16
C GLN A 241 10.73 30.43 27.20
N LEU A 242 10.38 29.50 26.32
CA LEU A 242 11.22 29.01 25.23
C LEU A 242 10.93 29.83 23.97
N SER A 243 11.95 30.25 23.25
CA SER A 243 11.80 30.97 21.98
C SER A 243 12.91 30.58 21.00
N LEU A 244 12.53 30.18 19.79
CA LEU A 244 13.43 29.79 18.71
C LEU A 244 13.21 30.62 17.44
N ASP A 245 14.32 31.11 16.91
CA ASP A 245 14.41 31.71 15.58
C ASP A 245 14.48 30.62 14.50
N VAL A 246 13.42 30.53 13.68
CA VAL A 246 13.23 29.57 12.59
C VAL A 246 13.31 30.29 11.26
N TYR A 247 14.25 29.88 10.40
CA TYR A 247 14.36 30.41 9.04
C TYR A 247 13.63 29.50 8.06
N ASN A 248 12.66 30.06 7.33
CA ASN A 248 11.83 29.31 6.39
C ASN A 248 12.60 28.94 5.11
N LYS A 249 13.65 29.69 4.74
CA LYS A 249 14.43 29.45 3.51
C LYS A 249 15.91 29.65 3.74
N GLU A 250 16.66 28.56 3.74
CA GLU A 250 18.11 28.55 3.92
C GLU A 250 18.79 27.96 2.68
N LYS A 251 19.83 28.63 2.16
CA LYS A 251 20.54 28.17 0.97
C LYS A 251 22.01 28.56 0.95
N TYR A 252 22.81 27.75 0.26
CA TYR A 252 24.18 28.03 -0.11
C TYR A 252 24.28 28.38 -1.58
N THR A 253 24.97 29.48 -1.89
CA THR A 253 25.46 29.78 -3.24
C THR A 253 26.93 29.40 -3.33
N ILE A 254 27.25 28.43 -4.19
CA ILE A 254 28.58 27.83 -4.33
C ILE A 254 29.11 28.14 -5.72
N THR A 255 30.27 28.79 -5.83
CA THR A 255 30.89 29.16 -7.11
C THR A 255 32.22 28.44 -7.27
N ILE A 256 32.31 27.60 -8.32
CA ILE A 256 33.46 26.73 -8.58
C ILE A 256 34.07 27.09 -9.93
N GLN A 257 35.40 27.09 -9.97
CA GLN A 257 36.18 27.20 -11.20
C GLN A 257 36.86 25.87 -11.49
N SER A 258 36.82 25.45 -12.76
CA SER A 258 37.55 24.30 -13.27
C SER A 258 38.58 24.73 -14.30
N GLU A 259 39.83 24.34 -14.08
CA GLU A 259 40.97 24.67 -14.92
C GLU A 259 41.63 23.43 -15.50
N PHE A 260 41.85 23.41 -16.82
CA PHE A 260 42.54 22.31 -17.48
C PHE A 260 43.53 22.81 -18.53
N GLU A 261 44.66 22.12 -18.60
CA GLU A 261 45.67 22.26 -19.66
C GLU A 261 46.19 20.88 -20.05
N SER A 262 46.05 20.53 -21.32
CA SER A 262 46.59 19.27 -21.88
C SER A 262 48.12 19.19 -21.71
N LYS A 263 48.62 18.14 -21.08
CA LYS A 263 50.07 17.84 -21.03
C LYS A 263 50.48 17.06 -22.28
N GLY A 264 51.25 17.67 -23.18
CA GLY A 264 51.72 17.02 -24.42
C GLY A 264 53.24 17.08 -24.61
N GLN A 265 53.83 16.03 -25.22
CA GLN A 265 55.27 15.82 -25.48
C GLN A 265 55.94 16.86 -26.41
N ASN A 266 55.20 17.83 -26.97
CA ASN A 266 55.72 18.85 -27.91
C ASN A 266 55.16 20.26 -27.58
N THR A 267 55.46 20.77 -26.40
CA THR A 267 55.10 22.12 -25.93
C THR A 267 55.69 23.26 -26.78
N ASN A 268 56.69 22.98 -27.61
CA ASN A 268 57.41 23.98 -28.41
C ASN A 268 56.66 24.51 -29.65
N VAL A 269 55.53 23.90 -30.04
CA VAL A 269 54.83 24.26 -31.31
C VAL A 269 53.52 25.02 -31.10
N ILE A 270 52.91 24.97 -29.90
CA ILE A 270 51.45 25.17 -29.76
C ILE A 270 51.05 26.27 -28.75
N GLY A 271 51.96 26.72 -27.88
CA GLY A 271 51.61 27.68 -26.82
C GLY A 271 50.74 27.06 -25.71
N LYS A 272 50.74 27.68 -24.53
CA LYS A 272 49.93 27.26 -23.38
C LYS A 272 48.48 27.69 -23.60
N ASN A 273 47.57 26.75 -23.83
CA ASN A 273 46.17 27.05 -24.16
C ASN A 273 45.21 26.59 -23.05
N MET A 274 45.51 26.96 -21.81
CA MET A 274 44.70 26.67 -20.63
C MET A 274 43.27 27.21 -20.78
N ARG A 275 42.29 26.47 -20.25
CA ARG A 275 40.88 26.89 -20.22
C ARG A 275 40.36 26.88 -18.79
N THR A 276 39.73 27.99 -18.40
CA THR A 276 39.06 28.12 -17.10
C THR A 276 37.57 28.36 -17.32
N VAL A 277 36.73 27.47 -16.83
CA VAL A 277 35.27 27.62 -16.82
C VAL A 277 34.76 27.78 -15.39
N GLN A 278 33.63 28.44 -15.21
CA GLN A 278 33.03 28.70 -13.91
C GLN A 278 31.54 28.40 -13.91
N ALA A 279 31.05 27.72 -12.87
CA ALA A 279 29.63 27.54 -12.59
C ALA A 279 29.27 28.04 -11.19
N THR A 280 27.99 28.36 -11.01
CA THR A 280 27.41 28.68 -9.71
C THR A 280 26.25 27.74 -9.42
N TYR A 281 26.32 27.09 -8.27
CA TYR A 281 25.34 26.13 -7.76
C TYR A 281 24.56 26.78 -6.61
N THR A 282 23.29 26.41 -6.48
CA THR A 282 22.45 26.79 -5.34
C THR A 282 22.00 25.51 -4.66
N MET A 283 22.43 25.33 -3.41
CA MET A 283 22.02 24.22 -2.55
C MET A 283 21.03 24.74 -1.51
N PHE A 284 19.82 24.20 -1.44
CA PHE A 284 18.87 24.47 -0.37
C PHE A 284 19.17 23.60 0.85
N VAL A 285 19.06 24.17 2.04
CA VAL A 285 19.14 23.41 3.28
C VAL A 285 17.80 22.68 3.46
N PRO A 286 17.79 21.35 3.51
CA PRO A 286 16.56 20.58 3.68
C PRO A 286 16.03 20.68 5.13
N ASN A 287 14.72 20.47 5.30
CA ASN A 287 14.19 20.08 6.61
C ASN A 287 14.52 18.60 6.90
N TYR A 288 14.48 18.21 8.17
CA TYR A 288 14.75 16.82 8.57
C TYR A 288 13.87 15.82 7.82
N ASN A 289 12.55 16.08 7.80
CA ASN A 289 11.55 15.26 7.13
C ASN A 289 11.68 15.24 5.59
N ASP A 290 12.41 16.20 5.00
CA ASP A 290 12.62 16.25 3.55
C ASP A 290 13.67 15.23 3.07
N VAL A 291 14.48 14.66 3.97
CA VAL A 291 15.69 13.88 3.65
C VAL A 291 15.76 12.56 4.38
N TYR A 292 15.45 12.58 5.67
CA TYR A 292 15.14 11.39 6.41
C TYR A 292 13.64 11.42 6.57
N PHE A 293 12.98 10.62 5.73
CA PHE A 293 11.71 10.05 6.13
C PHE A 293 11.99 9.20 7.37
N THR A 294 12.16 9.85 8.52
CA THR A 294 11.62 9.26 9.72
C THR A 294 10.16 9.03 9.38
N LYS A 295 9.78 7.75 9.26
CA LYS A 295 8.66 7.25 10.07
C LYS A 295 8.59 8.19 11.25
N SER A 296 7.62 9.07 11.25
CA SER A 296 7.34 9.91 12.39
C SER A 296 7.64 9.06 13.62
N THR A 297 8.69 9.42 14.38
CA THR A 297 9.01 8.75 15.63
C THR A 297 7.99 9.15 16.71
N GLY A 298 6.89 9.80 16.33
CA GLY A 298 5.58 9.43 16.86
C GLY A 298 4.86 8.57 15.83
N ASN A 299 4.74 7.26 16.04
CA ASN A 299 3.79 6.36 15.35
C ASN A 299 3.11 6.99 14.12
N LEU A 300 3.61 6.76 12.89
CA LEU A 300 2.69 6.90 11.74
C LEU A 300 1.46 6.09 12.12
N GLN A 301 0.36 6.81 12.23
CA GLN A 301 -0.79 6.34 12.93
C GLN A 301 -1.37 5.26 12.05
N LYS A 302 -1.24 4.00 12.47
CA LYS A 302 -1.74 2.88 11.66
C LYS A 302 -3.24 3.04 11.53
N TYR A 303 -3.69 3.53 10.39
CA TYR A 303 -5.10 3.64 10.07
C TYR A 303 -5.58 2.26 9.61
N PRO A 304 -6.50 1.60 10.33
CA PRO A 304 -7.00 0.27 9.96
C PRO A 304 -7.61 0.22 8.54
N ALA A 305 -8.00 1.38 8.01
CA ALA A 305 -8.54 1.56 6.65
C ALA A 305 -7.48 1.36 5.56
N LEU A 306 -6.20 1.55 5.88
CA LEU A 306 -5.11 1.67 4.90
C LEU A 306 -4.09 0.54 5.03
N GLU A 307 -4.01 -0.14 6.16
CA GLU A 307 -3.04 -1.21 6.38
C GLU A 307 -3.37 -2.45 5.53
N ASN A 308 -2.51 -2.74 4.56
CA ASN A 308 -2.66 -3.83 3.58
C ASN A 308 -3.97 -3.78 2.77
N ARG A 309 -4.69 -2.65 2.71
CA ARG A 309 -6.00 -2.56 2.05
C ARG A 309 -5.86 -1.92 0.68
N GLY A 310 -6.02 -2.71 -0.38
CA GLY A 310 -6.11 -2.19 -1.74
C GLY A 310 -7.49 -1.59 -2.02
N ILE A 311 -8.55 -2.23 -1.50
CA ILE A 311 -9.94 -1.84 -1.73
C ILE A 311 -10.73 -1.98 -0.42
N THR A 312 -11.47 -0.93 -0.07
CA THR A 312 -12.40 -0.91 1.05
C THR A 312 -13.72 -0.28 0.60
N VAL A 313 -14.83 -1.02 0.71
CA VAL A 313 -16.15 -0.62 0.20
C VAL A 313 -17.22 -0.78 1.28
N GLY A 314 -18.04 0.25 1.49
CA GLY A 314 -19.17 0.23 2.42
C GLY A 314 -20.46 -0.32 1.82
N GLY A 315 -20.71 -0.01 0.54
CA GLY A 315 -21.79 -0.59 -0.24
C GLY A 315 -21.41 -1.93 -0.87
N ASN A 316 -21.92 -2.18 -2.08
CA ASN A 316 -21.64 -3.39 -2.84
C ASN A 316 -20.48 -3.18 -3.82
N MET A 317 -19.84 -4.29 -4.21
CA MET A 317 -18.84 -4.31 -5.27
C MET A 317 -19.35 -5.13 -6.45
N ASP A 318 -19.55 -4.48 -7.59
CA ASP A 318 -20.07 -5.11 -8.81
C ASP A 318 -18.99 -5.09 -9.89
N ILE A 319 -18.67 -6.27 -10.44
CA ILE A 319 -17.62 -6.46 -11.43
C ILE A 319 -18.22 -7.12 -12.67
N ASP A 320 -18.19 -6.43 -13.81
CA ASP A 320 -18.79 -6.92 -15.06
C ASP A 320 -17.94 -6.64 -16.31
N ASN A 321 -18.00 -7.54 -17.29
CA ASN A 321 -17.40 -7.37 -18.62
C ASN A 321 -15.88 -7.07 -18.64
N LEU A 322 -15.10 -7.78 -17.85
CA LEU A 322 -13.63 -7.65 -17.81
C LEU A 322 -12.92 -8.86 -18.41
N SER A 323 -11.83 -8.61 -19.13
CA SER A 323 -10.93 -9.68 -19.56
C SER A 323 -9.93 -10.07 -18.46
N ASN A 324 -9.49 -9.12 -17.64
CA ASN A 324 -8.62 -9.40 -16.51
C ASN A 324 -8.79 -8.35 -15.40
N LEU A 325 -8.91 -8.81 -14.15
CA LEU A 325 -8.84 -7.95 -12.96
C LEU A 325 -7.77 -8.48 -12.00
N GLN A 326 -6.81 -7.66 -11.61
CA GLN A 326 -5.85 -8.03 -10.57
C GLN A 326 -5.88 -6.99 -9.47
N VAL A 327 -6.06 -7.44 -8.23
CA VAL A 327 -5.99 -6.59 -7.05
C VAL A 327 -4.92 -7.15 -6.12
N THR A 328 -3.91 -6.34 -5.79
CA THR A 328 -2.97 -6.65 -4.69
C THR A 328 -3.40 -5.91 -3.43
N GLY A 329 -3.10 -6.52 -2.27
CA GLY A 329 -3.68 -6.11 -1.00
C GLY A 329 -5.06 -6.75 -0.75
N ASP A 330 -5.56 -6.56 0.46
CA ASP A 330 -6.84 -7.05 0.92
C ASP A 330 -7.99 -6.28 0.27
N VAL A 331 -9.06 -7.01 -0.07
CA VAL A 331 -10.35 -6.47 -0.53
C VAL A 331 -11.36 -6.61 0.60
N PHE A 332 -11.86 -5.50 1.13
CA PHE A 332 -12.92 -5.47 2.13
C PHE A 332 -14.19 -4.84 1.55
N VAL A 333 -15.32 -5.55 1.64
CA VAL A 333 -16.62 -5.07 1.14
C VAL A 333 -17.70 -5.37 2.18
N LYS A 334 -18.17 -4.36 2.90
CA LYS A 334 -19.25 -4.54 3.88
C LYS A 334 -20.49 -5.14 3.20
N GLY A 335 -20.93 -4.58 2.08
CA GLY A 335 -22.12 -5.02 1.37
C GLY A 335 -23.41 -4.41 1.95
N ASP A 336 -24.37 -4.18 1.07
CA ASP A 336 -25.69 -3.65 1.40
C ASP A 336 -26.79 -4.40 0.65
N ARG A 337 -27.59 -5.15 1.41
CA ARG A 337 -28.70 -5.95 0.90
C ARG A 337 -29.92 -5.12 0.50
N THR A 338 -30.07 -3.93 1.08
CA THR A 338 -31.25 -3.08 0.93
C THR A 338 -31.30 -2.37 -0.41
N LYS A 339 -30.14 -2.17 -1.05
CA LYS A 339 -29.99 -1.51 -2.36
C LYS A 339 -30.31 -2.41 -3.56
N ILE A 340 -30.60 -3.70 -3.37
CA ILE A 340 -30.97 -4.62 -4.46
C ILE A 340 -32.49 -4.80 -4.53
N SER A 341 -33.11 -4.11 -5.49
CA SER A 341 -34.56 -4.19 -5.76
C SER A 341 -34.99 -5.56 -6.29
N GLY A 342 -36.10 -6.10 -5.76
CA GLY A 342 -36.78 -7.31 -6.23
C GLY A 342 -37.03 -8.31 -5.12
N ASP A 343 -38.29 -8.66 -4.85
CA ASP A 343 -38.64 -9.73 -3.92
C ASP A 343 -38.62 -11.07 -4.66
N TYR A 344 -37.51 -11.80 -4.53
CA TYR A 344 -37.32 -13.12 -5.16
C TYR A 344 -37.69 -14.26 -4.20
N GLY A 345 -38.32 -13.94 -3.07
CA GLY A 345 -38.60 -14.86 -1.96
C GLY A 345 -37.47 -14.93 -0.93
N ILE A 346 -37.83 -15.27 0.31
CA ILE A 346 -36.94 -15.32 1.49
C ILE A 346 -35.68 -16.16 1.21
N VAL A 347 -35.82 -17.26 0.46
CA VAL A 347 -34.75 -18.21 0.16
C VAL A 347 -33.59 -17.61 -0.64
N TYR A 348 -33.85 -16.65 -1.53
CA TYR A 348 -32.82 -16.03 -2.38
C TYR A 348 -32.40 -14.64 -1.91
N ASN A 349 -33.24 -13.96 -1.12
CA ASN A 349 -32.91 -12.66 -0.56
C ASN A 349 -31.63 -12.68 0.30
N LYS A 350 -31.26 -13.85 0.86
CA LYS A 350 -30.04 -14.05 1.65
C LYS A 350 -28.73 -13.94 0.90
N TYR A 351 -28.76 -14.05 -0.43
CA TYR A 351 -27.59 -13.94 -1.30
C TYR A 351 -27.38 -12.54 -1.87
N LYS A 352 -28.17 -11.56 -1.41
CA LYS A 352 -28.04 -10.17 -1.84
C LYS A 352 -26.85 -9.49 -1.15
N GLY A 353 -26.28 -8.51 -1.85
CA GLY A 353 -25.22 -7.65 -1.35
C GLY A 353 -23.85 -8.33 -1.31
N GLY A 354 -22.82 -7.53 -1.04
CA GLY A 354 -21.43 -7.98 -1.00
C GLY A 354 -20.73 -7.78 -2.34
N ILE A 355 -20.15 -8.84 -2.88
CA ILE A 355 -19.33 -8.83 -4.11
C ILE A 355 -20.00 -9.67 -5.18
N THR A 356 -20.27 -9.10 -6.35
CA THR A 356 -20.82 -9.83 -7.51
C THR A 356 -19.89 -9.77 -8.70
N LEU A 357 -19.60 -10.93 -9.30
CA LEU A 357 -18.81 -11.04 -10.53
C LEU A 357 -19.64 -11.66 -11.66
N GLU A 358 -19.63 -11.01 -12.82
CA GLU A 358 -20.34 -11.43 -14.04
C GLU A 358 -19.43 -11.16 -15.26
N ASN A 359 -19.37 -12.08 -16.23
CA ASN A 359 -18.58 -11.91 -17.46
C ASN A 359 -17.10 -11.50 -17.25
N VAL A 360 -16.46 -12.01 -16.19
CA VAL A 360 -15.04 -11.75 -15.87
C VAL A 360 -14.19 -12.92 -16.31
N LYS A 361 -13.43 -12.80 -17.39
CA LYS A 361 -12.65 -13.94 -17.94
C LYS A 361 -11.58 -14.45 -16.97
N ASN A 362 -10.88 -13.55 -16.28
CA ASN A 362 -9.91 -13.88 -15.24
C ASN A 362 -9.91 -12.80 -14.14
N PHE A 363 -9.67 -13.21 -12.89
CA PHE A 363 -9.29 -12.30 -11.83
C PHE A 363 -8.31 -12.92 -10.84
N THR A 364 -7.55 -12.07 -10.12
CA THR A 364 -6.73 -12.50 -8.99
C THR A 364 -6.90 -11.53 -7.83
N PHE A 365 -7.35 -12.06 -6.70
CA PHE A 365 -7.40 -11.38 -5.41
C PHE A 365 -6.54 -12.13 -4.39
N ASP A 366 -6.03 -11.43 -3.38
CA ASP A 366 -5.29 -12.08 -2.29
C ASP A 366 -6.20 -12.54 -1.14
N ASN A 367 -6.49 -11.65 -0.17
CA ASN A 367 -7.55 -11.86 0.80
C ASN A 367 -8.80 -11.07 0.41
N VAL A 368 -9.96 -11.67 0.64
CA VAL A 368 -11.26 -11.07 0.38
C VAL A 368 -12.14 -11.23 1.60
N MET A 369 -12.73 -10.12 2.06
CA MET A 369 -13.64 -10.07 3.20
C MET A 369 -14.93 -9.40 2.80
N THR A 370 -16.07 -10.03 3.08
CA THR A 370 -17.37 -9.39 2.94
C THR A 370 -18.36 -9.81 4.02
N ASN A 371 -19.16 -8.86 4.53
CA ASN A 371 -20.20 -9.18 5.52
C ASN A 371 -21.41 -9.86 4.87
N GLU A 372 -21.49 -9.84 3.54
CA GLU A 372 -22.59 -10.42 2.78
C GLU A 372 -22.07 -11.51 1.82
N THR A 373 -22.54 -11.54 0.58
CA THR A 373 -22.32 -12.67 -0.31
C THR A 373 -21.16 -12.40 -1.25
N PHE A 374 -20.27 -13.39 -1.37
CA PHE A 374 -19.38 -13.48 -2.53
C PHE A 374 -20.10 -14.28 -3.61
N ASN A 375 -20.54 -13.59 -4.67
CA ASN A 375 -21.38 -14.14 -5.72
C ASN A 375 -20.65 -14.31 -7.06
N ILE A 376 -20.77 -15.49 -7.64
CA ILE A 376 -20.24 -15.85 -8.96
C ILE A 376 -21.41 -16.07 -9.94
N GLY A 377 -21.57 -15.11 -10.83
CA GLY A 377 -22.53 -15.13 -11.92
C GLY A 377 -22.05 -15.93 -13.13
N ASN A 378 -22.43 -15.50 -14.34
CA ASN A 378 -22.10 -16.21 -15.58
C ASN A 378 -20.69 -15.85 -16.09
N ASN A 379 -20.07 -16.80 -16.80
CA ASN A 379 -18.85 -16.59 -17.57
C ASN A 379 -17.65 -16.06 -16.75
N VAL A 380 -17.53 -16.46 -15.49
CA VAL A 380 -16.40 -16.06 -14.62
C VAL A 380 -15.25 -17.07 -14.73
N GLY A 381 -14.00 -16.65 -14.85
CA GLY A 381 -12.86 -17.58 -14.88
C GLY A 381 -12.86 -18.50 -16.10
N GLN A 382 -13.20 -17.97 -17.27
CA GLN A 382 -13.22 -18.72 -18.54
C GLN A 382 -11.86 -18.80 -19.23
N ASP A 383 -10.82 -18.17 -18.68
CA ASP A 383 -9.45 -18.30 -19.16
C ASP A 383 -8.78 -19.56 -18.54
N ASN A 384 -8.37 -20.50 -19.39
CA ASN A 384 -7.73 -21.75 -18.97
C ASN A 384 -6.24 -21.56 -18.61
N ASP A 385 -5.59 -20.51 -19.14
CA ASP A 385 -4.17 -20.24 -18.90
C ASP A 385 -3.97 -19.41 -17.63
N LYS A 386 -4.97 -18.60 -17.27
CA LYS A 386 -5.02 -17.78 -16.05
C LYS A 386 -6.37 -17.94 -15.35
N PRO A 387 -6.52 -18.92 -14.44
CA PRO A 387 -7.80 -19.16 -13.80
C PRO A 387 -8.12 -18.05 -12.78
N ALA A 388 -9.41 -17.71 -12.69
CA ALA A 388 -9.92 -16.84 -11.64
C ALA A 388 -9.62 -17.45 -10.26
N GLN A 389 -8.97 -16.66 -9.40
CA GLN A 389 -8.48 -17.17 -8.12
C GLN A 389 -8.48 -16.13 -7.00
N ILE A 390 -8.75 -16.63 -5.79
CA ILE A 390 -8.43 -15.97 -4.52
C ILE A 390 -7.27 -16.76 -3.92
N THR A 391 -6.08 -16.15 -3.88
CA THR A 391 -4.83 -16.86 -3.58
C THR A 391 -4.72 -17.24 -2.10
N SER A 392 -5.24 -16.40 -1.21
CA SER A 392 -5.18 -16.60 0.23
C SER A 392 -6.56 -16.95 0.80
N ASN A 393 -7.23 -16.03 1.50
CA ASN A 393 -8.43 -16.34 2.27
C ASN A 393 -9.66 -15.59 1.72
N LEU A 394 -10.81 -16.28 1.66
CA LEU A 394 -12.13 -15.69 1.45
C LEU A 394 -12.95 -15.84 2.74
N TYR A 395 -13.33 -14.71 3.34
CA TYR A 395 -14.29 -14.63 4.44
C TYR A 395 -15.57 -13.98 3.89
N ALA A 396 -16.67 -14.70 3.91
CA ALA A 396 -17.95 -14.19 3.43
C ALA A 396 -19.10 -14.74 4.27
N ARG A 397 -20.24 -14.06 4.29
CA ARG A 397 -21.46 -14.67 4.86
C ARG A 397 -21.86 -15.88 4.04
N ASN A 398 -21.93 -15.74 2.71
CA ASN A 398 -22.24 -16.84 1.80
C ASN A 398 -21.24 -16.86 0.64
N LEU A 399 -20.96 -18.06 0.10
CA LEU A 399 -20.42 -18.22 -1.24
C LEU A 399 -21.54 -18.72 -2.14
N TYR A 400 -21.98 -17.90 -3.09
CA TYR A 400 -23.07 -18.24 -4.01
C TYR A 400 -22.57 -18.30 -5.44
N ALA A 401 -22.87 -19.38 -6.14
CA ALA A 401 -22.69 -19.50 -7.58
C ALA A 401 -24.05 -19.69 -8.23
N GLY A 402 -24.63 -18.58 -8.67
CA GLY A 402 -25.96 -18.51 -9.25
C GLY A 402 -26.29 -17.06 -9.61
N ASN A 403 -27.38 -16.84 -10.35
CA ASN A 403 -27.84 -15.47 -10.57
C ASN A 403 -28.61 -15.00 -9.32
N ILE A 404 -28.37 -13.75 -8.90
CA ILE A 404 -29.03 -13.12 -7.73
C ILE A 404 -30.55 -13.01 -7.88
N ASN A 405 -31.07 -13.04 -9.11
CA ASN A 405 -32.51 -13.10 -9.40
C ASN A 405 -33.10 -14.51 -9.23
N GLY A 406 -32.33 -15.46 -8.68
CA GLY A 406 -32.74 -16.84 -8.45
C GLY A 406 -32.60 -17.75 -9.66
N ASN A 407 -32.16 -17.27 -10.83
CA ASN A 407 -31.90 -18.13 -11.99
C ASN A 407 -30.58 -18.90 -11.86
N GLN A 408 -30.43 -19.98 -12.63
CA GLN A 408 -29.15 -20.69 -12.72
C GLN A 408 -28.10 -19.83 -13.42
N SER A 409 -26.89 -19.72 -12.86
CA SER A 409 -25.74 -19.17 -13.60
C SER A 409 -25.05 -20.26 -14.41
N SER A 410 -24.10 -19.91 -15.29
CA SER A 410 -23.42 -20.88 -16.14
C SER A 410 -21.97 -20.51 -16.46
N TYR A 411 -21.18 -21.55 -16.74
CA TYR A 411 -19.81 -21.45 -17.26
C TYR A 411 -18.92 -20.58 -16.37
N SER A 412 -18.71 -21.02 -15.12
CA SER A 412 -17.83 -20.29 -14.21
C SER A 412 -16.80 -21.20 -13.55
N ASN A 413 -15.57 -20.72 -13.36
CA ASN A 413 -14.53 -21.44 -12.63
C ASN A 413 -13.93 -20.52 -11.57
N LEU A 414 -13.74 -21.04 -10.35
CA LEU A 414 -13.06 -20.31 -9.28
C LEU A 414 -12.15 -21.26 -8.49
N SER A 415 -10.96 -20.79 -8.16
CA SER A 415 -10.07 -21.42 -7.17
C SER A 415 -9.91 -20.53 -5.94
N ILE A 416 -10.05 -21.10 -4.75
CA ILE A 416 -9.90 -20.41 -3.47
C ILE A 416 -8.84 -21.14 -2.65
N GLY A 417 -7.98 -20.38 -1.96
CA GLY A 417 -7.12 -20.92 -0.90
C GLY A 417 -7.97 -21.44 0.27
N ASN A 418 -8.20 -20.62 1.27
CA ASN A 418 -9.07 -20.97 2.40
C ASN A 418 -10.41 -20.26 2.29
N LEU A 419 -11.50 -20.99 2.50
CA LEU A 419 -12.86 -20.45 2.53
C LEU A 419 -13.42 -20.55 3.94
N VAL A 420 -13.80 -19.42 4.51
CA VAL A 420 -14.50 -19.32 5.80
C VAL A 420 -15.86 -18.68 5.55
N VAL A 421 -16.96 -19.39 5.84
CA VAL A 421 -18.30 -18.80 5.72
C VAL A 421 -19.14 -18.96 6.99
N ASP A 422 -19.91 -17.90 7.28
CA ASP A 422 -20.82 -17.80 8.43
C ASP A 422 -22.28 -18.22 8.07
N ASN A 423 -22.47 -18.71 6.86
CA ASN A 423 -23.70 -19.34 6.37
C ASN A 423 -23.28 -20.37 5.32
N ASP A 424 -23.97 -20.49 4.19
CA ASP A 424 -23.83 -21.59 3.26
C ASP A 424 -22.93 -21.32 2.03
N ILE A 425 -22.39 -22.41 1.50
CA ILE A 425 -21.97 -22.47 0.10
C ILE A 425 -23.16 -22.95 -0.70
N THR A 426 -23.58 -22.20 -1.72
CA THR A 426 -24.64 -22.64 -2.64
C THR A 426 -24.20 -22.59 -4.08
N LEU A 427 -24.30 -23.74 -4.76
CA LEU A 427 -24.05 -23.87 -6.20
C LEU A 427 -25.37 -24.13 -6.92
N LYS A 428 -25.90 -23.11 -7.59
CA LYS A 428 -27.07 -23.16 -8.46
C LYS A 428 -26.66 -22.75 -9.87
N ALA A 429 -25.84 -23.58 -10.51
CA ALA A 429 -25.24 -23.26 -11.79
C ALA A 429 -25.04 -24.48 -12.70
N ASN A 430 -24.81 -24.21 -13.98
CA ASN A 430 -24.48 -25.20 -15.00
C ASN A 430 -23.04 -25.05 -15.50
N SER A 431 -22.29 -26.14 -15.61
CA SER A 431 -20.89 -26.11 -16.04
C SER A 431 -20.03 -25.16 -15.19
N THR A 432 -20.28 -25.11 -13.88
CA THR A 432 -19.57 -24.25 -12.94
C THR A 432 -18.76 -25.07 -11.94
N ASN A 433 -17.50 -24.70 -11.75
CA ASN A 433 -16.54 -25.46 -10.95
C ASN A 433 -15.88 -24.56 -9.90
N ILE A 434 -16.03 -24.92 -8.63
CA ILE A 434 -15.40 -24.23 -7.50
C ILE A 434 -14.40 -25.19 -6.86
N LYS A 435 -13.14 -24.76 -6.75
CA LYS A 435 -12.07 -25.49 -6.07
C LYS A 435 -11.66 -24.75 -4.82
N ILE A 436 -11.59 -25.44 -3.70
CA ILE A 436 -11.25 -24.87 -2.39
C ILE A 436 -10.12 -25.71 -1.79
N ASN A 437 -9.08 -25.10 -1.21
CA ASN A 437 -8.06 -25.88 -0.51
C ASN A 437 -8.58 -26.30 0.87
N ASN A 438 -8.95 -25.36 1.74
CA ASN A 438 -9.54 -25.64 3.06
C ASN A 438 -10.90 -24.96 3.21
N PHE A 439 -11.87 -25.67 3.77
CA PHE A 439 -13.22 -25.16 4.00
C PHE A 439 -13.60 -25.16 5.49
N TYR A 440 -14.09 -24.01 5.97
CA TYR A 440 -14.60 -23.82 7.33
C TYR A 440 -15.99 -23.16 7.26
N GLY A 441 -17.04 -23.96 7.41
CA GLY A 441 -18.39 -23.47 7.68
C GLY A 441 -18.57 -23.34 9.19
N ILE A 442 -18.54 -22.12 9.72
CA ILE A 442 -18.33 -21.86 11.15
C ILE A 442 -19.61 -21.67 11.96
N ASN A 443 -20.75 -21.48 11.31
CA ASN A 443 -22.02 -21.21 11.97
C ASN A 443 -22.87 -22.47 12.17
N GLU A 444 -23.25 -22.73 13.42
CA GLU A 444 -24.19 -23.81 13.77
C GLU A 444 -25.59 -23.27 14.14
N ARG A 445 -25.71 -21.96 14.36
CA ARG A 445 -26.89 -21.34 14.97
C ARG A 445 -28.01 -21.15 13.96
N THR A 446 -29.24 -21.23 14.43
CA THR A 446 -30.45 -20.81 13.71
C THR A 446 -31.10 -19.71 14.53
N VAL A 447 -31.32 -18.56 13.91
CA VAL A 447 -31.92 -17.40 14.58
C VAL A 447 -33.43 -17.59 14.59
N ASN A 448 -33.99 -17.99 15.74
CA ASN A 448 -35.42 -18.27 15.88
C ASN A 448 -36.27 -17.01 16.19
N ASP A 449 -35.71 -15.80 16.10
CA ASP A 449 -36.45 -14.57 16.42
C ASP A 449 -37.25 -14.06 15.22
N GLU A 450 -38.58 -14.06 15.37
CA GLU A 450 -39.56 -13.61 14.38
C GLU A 450 -39.47 -12.10 14.05
N GLU A 451 -38.70 -11.30 14.80
CA GLU A 451 -38.50 -9.87 14.54
C GLU A 451 -37.08 -9.53 14.04
N SER A 452 -36.17 -10.51 13.90
CA SER A 452 -34.79 -10.23 13.49
C SER A 452 -34.62 -10.08 11.97
N GLU A 453 -33.73 -9.17 11.56
CA GLU A 453 -33.28 -9.02 10.16
C GLU A 453 -32.40 -10.21 9.69
N GLU A 454 -32.12 -11.18 10.57
CA GLU A 454 -31.25 -12.34 10.34
C GLU A 454 -31.99 -13.69 10.15
N LYS A 455 -33.31 -13.67 9.88
CA LYS A 455 -34.12 -14.90 9.66
C LYS A 455 -33.57 -15.86 8.61
N ASP A 456 -32.66 -15.37 7.77
CA ASP A 456 -32.06 -16.09 6.66
C ASP A 456 -30.59 -16.50 6.89
N LYS A 457 -30.03 -16.11 8.05
CA LYS A 457 -28.76 -16.64 8.55
C LYS A 457 -29.02 -18.04 9.10
N ASN A 458 -28.91 -19.00 8.21
CA ASN A 458 -29.06 -20.40 8.51
C ASN A 458 -27.69 -21.05 8.71
N SER A 459 -27.71 -22.28 9.18
CA SER A 459 -26.53 -23.05 9.53
C SER A 459 -25.56 -23.20 8.35
N SER A 460 -24.24 -23.14 8.59
CA SER A 460 -23.21 -23.25 7.56
C SER A 460 -23.10 -24.64 6.93
N CYS A 461 -23.76 -24.84 5.80
CA CYS A 461 -23.77 -26.11 5.05
C CYS A 461 -23.33 -25.92 3.58
N ILE A 462 -23.19 -27.02 2.84
CA ILE A 462 -22.96 -26.98 1.39
C ILE A 462 -24.23 -27.44 0.67
N ILE A 463 -24.74 -26.61 -0.23
CA ILE A 463 -25.94 -26.88 -1.02
C ILE A 463 -25.56 -26.88 -2.50
N VAL A 464 -25.75 -28.01 -3.18
CA VAL A 464 -25.57 -28.09 -4.63
C VAL A 464 -26.88 -28.39 -5.34
N ASN A 465 -27.45 -27.33 -5.91
CA ASN A 465 -28.63 -27.37 -6.78
C ASN A 465 -28.23 -27.09 -8.24
N GLY A 466 -27.08 -27.63 -8.65
CA GLY A 466 -26.51 -27.52 -9.99
C GLY A 466 -26.88 -28.70 -10.89
N ASN A 467 -26.52 -28.60 -12.17
CA ASN A 467 -26.58 -29.72 -13.10
C ASN A 467 -25.35 -30.63 -12.96
N SER A 468 -25.38 -31.81 -13.58
CA SER A 468 -24.34 -32.85 -13.48
C SER A 468 -22.90 -32.44 -13.84
N ASN A 469 -22.74 -31.30 -14.53
CA ASN A 469 -21.44 -30.79 -14.98
C ASN A 469 -20.86 -29.70 -14.05
N SER A 470 -21.56 -29.36 -12.97
CA SER A 470 -21.09 -28.40 -11.98
C SER A 470 -20.55 -29.13 -10.76
N LYS A 471 -19.51 -28.58 -10.12
CA LYS A 471 -18.84 -29.25 -9.00
C LYS A 471 -18.23 -28.30 -7.97
N VAL A 472 -18.13 -28.81 -6.75
CA VAL A 472 -17.39 -28.20 -5.63
C VAL A 472 -16.36 -29.22 -5.16
N ASP A 473 -15.08 -28.92 -5.35
CA ASP A 473 -13.95 -29.78 -4.99
C ASP A 473 -13.18 -29.16 -3.81
N ILE A 474 -13.22 -29.79 -2.63
CA ILE A 474 -12.41 -29.41 -1.47
C ILE A 474 -11.21 -30.36 -1.35
N LYS A 475 -9.99 -29.83 -1.20
CA LYS A 475 -8.75 -30.62 -1.37
C LYS A 475 -8.11 -31.11 -0.08
N ASN A 476 -8.00 -30.26 0.94
CA ASN A 476 -7.13 -30.52 2.10
C ASN A 476 -7.94 -30.85 3.35
N SER A 477 -8.84 -29.96 3.75
CA SER A 477 -9.70 -30.17 4.93
C SER A 477 -11.06 -29.48 4.79
N ALA A 478 -12.07 -30.03 5.47
CA ALA A 478 -13.41 -29.47 5.51
C ALA A 478 -14.02 -29.61 6.93
N TYR A 479 -14.46 -28.50 7.51
CA TYR A 479 -15.18 -28.46 8.79
C TYR A 479 -16.53 -27.78 8.56
N ILE A 480 -17.64 -28.49 8.82
CA ILE A 480 -18.99 -28.06 8.46
C ILE A 480 -19.87 -28.05 9.71
N MET A 481 -20.04 -26.87 10.32
CA MET A 481 -20.82 -26.71 11.54
C MET A 481 -22.33 -26.72 11.34
N GLY A 482 -22.80 -26.68 10.09
CA GLY A 482 -24.22 -26.53 9.82
C GLY A 482 -24.90 -27.67 9.08
N VAL A 483 -26.23 -27.64 9.18
CA VAL A 483 -27.14 -28.56 8.49
C VAL A 483 -28.03 -27.83 7.49
N ALA A 484 -28.48 -28.54 6.46
CA ALA A 484 -29.36 -28.00 5.44
C ALA A 484 -30.81 -27.86 5.93
N TYR A 485 -31.59 -27.09 5.18
CA TYR A 485 -33.01 -26.88 5.44
C TYR A 485 -33.82 -27.13 4.16
N ILE A 486 -34.98 -27.78 4.32
CA ILE A 486 -35.97 -27.92 3.26
C ILE A 486 -36.94 -26.75 3.38
N ASP A 487 -37.16 -26.06 2.26
CA ASP A 487 -38.13 -24.97 2.16
C ASP A 487 -39.56 -25.54 2.25
N THR A 488 -40.25 -25.27 3.36
CA THR A 488 -41.66 -25.61 3.58
C THR A 488 -42.43 -24.35 3.94
N LYS A 489 -43.74 -24.30 3.69
CA LYS A 489 -44.50 -23.04 3.75
C LYS A 489 -44.63 -22.45 5.15
N ASP A 490 -44.71 -23.29 6.18
CA ASP A 490 -44.93 -22.84 7.56
C ASP A 490 -43.61 -22.39 8.20
N GLN A 491 -42.63 -23.31 8.28
CA GLN A 491 -41.28 -23.02 8.73
C GLN A 491 -40.27 -23.91 7.98
N PRO A 492 -39.03 -23.44 7.72
CA PRO A 492 -38.01 -24.28 7.11
C PRO A 492 -37.76 -25.55 7.93
N TYR A 493 -37.88 -26.72 7.29
CA TYR A 493 -37.66 -28.01 7.96
C TYR A 493 -36.16 -28.25 8.12
N LYS A 494 -35.70 -28.40 9.36
CA LYS A 494 -34.31 -28.69 9.69
C LYS A 494 -33.97 -30.14 9.36
N THR A 495 -32.95 -30.35 8.52
CA THR A 495 -32.48 -31.69 8.14
C THR A 495 -31.40 -32.22 9.09
N GLY A 496 -30.97 -33.46 8.87
CA GLY A 496 -29.80 -34.08 9.50
C GLY A 496 -28.55 -34.10 8.63
N GLU A 497 -28.56 -33.46 7.45
CA GLU A 497 -27.45 -33.48 6.48
C GLU A 497 -26.67 -32.16 6.48
N SER A 498 -25.34 -32.22 6.35
CA SER A 498 -24.47 -31.05 6.17
C SER A 498 -24.16 -30.77 4.70
N LEU A 499 -24.46 -31.71 3.81
CA LEU A 499 -24.33 -31.59 2.36
C LEU A 499 -25.68 -31.89 1.71
N ALA A 500 -26.33 -30.87 1.17
CA ALA A 500 -27.59 -31.03 0.45
C ALA A 500 -27.36 -30.98 -1.05
N PHE A 501 -27.98 -31.90 -1.78
CA PHE A 501 -28.09 -31.82 -3.24
C PHE A 501 -29.48 -32.17 -3.73
N LYS A 502 -29.77 -31.81 -4.98
CA LYS A 502 -31.08 -32.03 -5.60
C LYS A 502 -31.47 -33.51 -5.55
N GLY A 503 -32.52 -33.80 -4.77
CA GLY A 503 -33.07 -35.14 -4.57
C GLY A 503 -32.98 -35.65 -3.12
N ASN A 504 -32.05 -35.10 -2.32
CA ASN A 504 -31.81 -35.54 -0.92
C ASN A 504 -33.03 -35.45 -0.02
N TYR A 505 -33.89 -34.45 -0.24
CA TYR A 505 -35.13 -34.30 0.51
C TYR A 505 -36.00 -35.56 0.50
N SER A 506 -35.87 -36.42 -0.53
CA SER A 506 -36.63 -37.68 -0.63
C SER A 506 -36.31 -38.63 0.52
N ALA A 507 -35.09 -38.58 1.06
CA ALA A 507 -34.68 -39.41 2.20
C ALA A 507 -35.62 -39.21 3.38
N TYR A 508 -35.97 -37.96 3.69
CA TYR A 508 -36.85 -37.60 4.79
C TYR A 508 -38.34 -37.89 4.53
N SER A 509 -38.71 -38.35 3.34
CA SER A 509 -40.10 -38.64 2.97
C SER A 509 -40.39 -40.14 2.84
N VAL A 510 -39.38 -40.98 3.08
CA VAL A 510 -39.47 -42.43 2.90
C VAL A 510 -39.17 -43.10 4.23
N PRO A 511 -40.12 -43.85 4.81
CA PRO A 511 -39.87 -44.61 6.03
C PRO A 511 -38.77 -45.65 5.82
N ASP A 512 -37.90 -45.82 6.81
CA ASP A 512 -36.94 -46.91 6.85
C ASP A 512 -37.63 -48.18 7.42
N PRO A 513 -37.78 -49.27 6.63
CA PRO A 513 -38.40 -50.51 7.10
C PRO A 513 -37.66 -51.15 8.27
N SER A 514 -36.39 -50.80 8.46
CA SER A 514 -35.49 -51.34 9.49
C SER A 514 -35.70 -50.68 10.85
N THR A 515 -36.28 -49.48 10.88
CA THR A 515 -36.39 -48.63 12.06
C THR A 515 -37.84 -48.61 12.57
N PRO A 516 -38.16 -49.28 13.69
CA PRO A 516 -39.52 -49.29 14.22
C PRO A 516 -39.89 -47.94 14.84
N ASN A 517 -41.17 -47.57 14.70
CA ASN A 517 -41.80 -46.39 15.34
C ASN A 517 -41.29 -45.01 14.88
N GLU A 518 -40.94 -44.87 13.59
CA GLU A 518 -40.71 -43.58 12.97
C GLU A 518 -41.99 -42.72 12.96
N ILE A 519 -41.81 -41.42 13.17
CA ILE A 519 -42.88 -40.42 13.18
C ILE A 519 -42.68 -39.54 11.95
N PHE A 520 -43.74 -39.38 11.17
CA PHE A 520 -43.78 -38.47 10.03
C PHE A 520 -44.90 -37.47 10.23
N SER A 521 -44.60 -36.19 10.01
CA SER A 521 -45.59 -35.11 10.09
C SER A 521 -45.69 -34.37 8.76
N TYR A 522 -46.81 -33.69 8.56
CA TYR A 522 -47.02 -32.86 7.40
C TYR A 522 -46.38 -31.48 7.60
N HIS A 523 -45.46 -31.13 6.71
CA HIS A 523 -44.82 -29.82 6.58
C HIS A 523 -45.08 -29.34 5.15
N ASP A 524 -46.07 -28.48 4.92
CA ASP A 524 -46.60 -28.19 3.56
C ASP A 524 -45.47 -27.83 2.56
N PRO A 525 -45.29 -28.59 1.45
CA PRO A 525 -46.22 -29.59 0.89
C PRO A 525 -45.87 -31.07 1.16
N LEU A 526 -44.88 -31.35 2.00
CA LEU A 526 -44.28 -32.67 2.16
C LEU A 526 -44.68 -33.36 3.48
N TYR A 527 -44.69 -34.68 3.48
CA TYR A 527 -44.68 -35.46 4.72
C TYR A 527 -43.22 -35.83 5.03
N LEU A 528 -42.70 -35.38 6.16
CA LEU A 528 -41.28 -35.48 6.52
C LEU A 528 -41.09 -36.17 7.88
N PHE A 529 -39.96 -36.85 8.02
CA PHE A 529 -39.54 -37.56 9.23
C PHE A 529 -39.25 -36.59 10.39
N ASP A 530 -39.91 -36.75 11.54
CA ASP A 530 -39.72 -35.92 12.74
C ASP A 530 -39.05 -36.66 13.90
N GLY A 531 -38.60 -37.90 13.69
CA GLY A 531 -37.89 -38.69 14.70
C GLY A 531 -38.54 -40.03 15.00
N THR A 532 -38.21 -40.60 16.16
CA THR A 532 -38.76 -41.89 16.62
C THR A 532 -39.47 -41.74 17.97
N ASN A 533 -40.51 -42.55 18.21
CA ASN A 533 -41.16 -42.64 19.52
C ASN A 533 -40.25 -43.37 20.52
N SER A 534 -39.22 -42.69 21.03
CA SER A 534 -38.38 -43.16 22.14
C SER A 534 -38.59 -42.25 23.35
N SER A 535 -38.91 -42.85 24.49
CA SER A 535 -39.44 -42.21 25.72
C SER A 535 -38.50 -41.22 26.44
N ASN A 536 -37.47 -40.68 25.77
CA ASN A 536 -36.48 -39.73 26.32
C ASN A 536 -36.21 -38.57 25.33
N SER A 537 -37.27 -37.92 24.86
CA SER A 537 -37.20 -36.75 23.97
C SER A 537 -36.73 -35.49 24.72
N ASN A 538 -35.42 -35.39 24.99
CA ASN A 538 -34.78 -34.09 25.15
C ASN A 538 -34.49 -33.55 23.73
N SER A 539 -34.82 -32.28 23.50
CA SER A 539 -34.68 -31.55 22.22
C SER A 539 -33.27 -31.58 21.58
N GLY A 540 -32.25 -32.05 22.30
CA GLY A 540 -30.88 -32.19 21.81
C GLY A 540 -30.59 -33.38 20.88
N ASN A 541 -31.56 -34.28 20.62
CA ASN A 541 -31.33 -35.51 19.84
C ASN A 541 -31.97 -35.49 18.43
N GLU A 542 -32.64 -34.41 18.02
CA GLU A 542 -33.38 -34.37 16.75
C GLU A 542 -32.46 -34.49 15.53
N VAL A 543 -31.39 -33.69 15.47
CA VAL A 543 -30.42 -33.72 14.35
C VAL A 543 -29.72 -35.06 14.29
N ALA A 544 -29.39 -35.66 15.44
CA ALA A 544 -28.75 -36.98 15.49
C ALA A 544 -29.69 -38.09 14.98
N GLN A 545 -30.97 -38.07 15.33
CA GLN A 545 -31.96 -39.03 14.79
C GLN A 545 -32.15 -38.86 13.27
N LYS A 546 -32.31 -37.62 12.80
CA LYS A 546 -32.45 -37.31 11.36
C LYS A 546 -31.23 -37.71 10.55
N ARG A 547 -30.04 -37.65 11.16
CA ARG A 547 -28.76 -38.02 10.55
C ARG A 547 -28.64 -39.53 10.34
N VAL A 548 -28.98 -40.32 11.36
CA VAL A 548 -29.00 -41.79 11.28
C VAL A 548 -29.98 -42.25 10.21
N HIS A 549 -31.23 -41.75 10.25
CA HIS A 549 -32.23 -42.05 9.23
C HIS A 549 -31.76 -41.72 7.81
N PHE A 550 -31.07 -40.58 7.64
CA PHE A 550 -30.53 -40.17 6.34
C PHE A 550 -29.41 -41.10 5.85
N GLU A 551 -28.50 -41.53 6.72
CA GLU A 551 -27.46 -42.50 6.38
C GLU A 551 -28.06 -43.84 5.96
N ASP A 552 -28.98 -44.39 6.75
CA ASP A 552 -29.63 -45.69 6.49
C ASP A 552 -30.37 -45.68 5.15
N TYR A 553 -31.04 -44.56 4.81
CA TYR A 553 -31.67 -44.39 3.52
C TYR A 553 -30.67 -44.53 2.35
N TRP A 554 -29.46 -44.00 2.51
CA TRP A 554 -28.46 -43.93 1.44
C TRP A 554 -27.52 -45.13 1.37
N ASP A 555 -27.21 -45.80 2.48
CA ASP A 555 -26.32 -46.98 2.54
C ASP A 555 -26.73 -48.07 1.54
N GLY A 556 -28.04 -48.20 1.27
CA GLY A 556 -28.59 -49.16 0.29
C GLY A 556 -28.91 -48.63 -1.12
N LYS A 557 -28.73 -47.33 -1.42
CA LYS A 557 -29.33 -46.67 -2.62
C LYS A 557 -28.36 -45.91 -3.53
N LEU A 558 -27.07 -45.85 -3.20
CA LEU A 558 -26.09 -45.12 -4.01
C LEU A 558 -25.83 -45.81 -5.35
N LYS A 559 -26.40 -45.28 -6.44
CA LYS A 559 -25.90 -45.55 -7.79
C LYS A 559 -24.75 -44.57 -8.09
N GLU A 560 -23.80 -45.01 -8.91
CA GLU A 560 -22.50 -44.36 -9.22
C GLU A 560 -22.54 -42.92 -9.80
N GLU A 561 -23.68 -42.22 -9.82
CA GLU A 561 -23.86 -41.04 -10.67
C GLU A 561 -24.24 -39.72 -9.97
N ASN A 562 -24.72 -39.69 -8.72
CA ASN A 562 -25.32 -38.45 -8.20
C ASN A 562 -24.94 -38.09 -6.74
N THR A 563 -23.76 -37.49 -6.53
CA THR A 563 -23.40 -36.77 -5.28
C THR A 563 -23.62 -35.26 -5.39
N GLY A 564 -24.43 -34.83 -6.36
CA GLY A 564 -24.59 -33.42 -6.69
C GLY A 564 -23.32 -32.73 -7.22
N GLY A 565 -22.19 -33.44 -7.42
CA GLY A 565 -20.92 -32.84 -7.85
C GLY A 565 -20.02 -32.38 -6.70
N ILE A 566 -20.21 -32.90 -5.48
CA ILE A 566 -19.35 -32.58 -4.32
C ILE A 566 -18.23 -33.61 -4.19
N SER A 567 -16.99 -33.13 -4.05
CA SER A 567 -15.81 -33.94 -3.73
C SER A 567 -15.13 -33.41 -2.47
N LEU A 568 -14.85 -34.29 -1.49
CA LEU A 568 -14.26 -33.91 -0.19
C LEU A 568 -13.03 -34.76 0.15
N PRO A 569 -12.11 -34.22 0.98
CA PRO A 569 -10.93 -34.95 1.41
C PRO A 569 -11.25 -35.96 2.52
N SER A 570 -10.29 -36.80 2.87
CA SER A 570 -10.41 -37.72 4.01
C SER A 570 -10.54 -36.97 5.35
N ASN A 571 -9.87 -35.82 5.47
CA ASN A 571 -9.96 -34.94 6.64
C ASN A 571 -11.20 -34.04 6.56
N THR A 572 -12.37 -34.66 6.69
CA THR A 572 -13.67 -33.97 6.66
C THR A 572 -14.43 -34.23 7.95
N LYS A 573 -14.88 -33.16 8.60
CA LYS A 573 -15.67 -33.17 9.82
C LYS A 573 -16.96 -32.39 9.62
N ALA A 574 -18.09 -32.93 10.07
CA ALA A 574 -19.39 -32.26 9.95
C ALA A 574 -20.28 -32.53 11.16
N VAL A 575 -21.20 -31.59 11.44
CA VAL A 575 -22.26 -31.79 12.45
C VAL A 575 -23.37 -32.72 11.92
N GLY A 576 -23.67 -32.70 10.61
CA GLY A 576 -24.65 -33.56 9.97
C GLY A 576 -24.03 -34.69 9.14
N ALA A 577 -24.87 -35.52 8.56
CA ALA A 577 -24.46 -36.59 7.65
C ALA A 577 -23.92 -35.99 6.35
N ILE A 578 -22.95 -36.68 5.75
CA ILE A 578 -22.31 -36.25 4.51
C ILE A 578 -22.31 -37.37 3.48
N ILE A 579 -22.63 -37.00 2.24
CA ILE A 579 -22.60 -37.87 1.07
C ILE A 579 -21.76 -37.19 0.00
N TYR A 580 -20.67 -37.84 -0.40
CA TYR A 580 -19.69 -37.21 -1.27
C TYR A 580 -18.86 -38.24 -2.05
N LYS A 581 -18.10 -37.75 -3.04
CA LYS A 581 -17.04 -38.53 -3.67
C LYS A 581 -15.71 -38.22 -2.98
N ASP A 582 -14.99 -39.25 -2.55
CA ASP A 582 -13.61 -39.05 -2.14
C ASP A 582 -12.74 -38.62 -3.34
N LEU A 583 -11.51 -38.22 -3.07
CA LEU A 583 -10.57 -37.77 -4.11
C LEU A 583 -10.18 -38.88 -5.10
N SER A 584 -10.47 -40.15 -4.80
CA SER A 584 -10.30 -41.28 -5.73
C SER A 584 -11.54 -41.51 -6.61
N GLY A 585 -12.58 -40.70 -6.44
CA GLY A 585 -13.86 -40.79 -7.15
C GLY A 585 -14.81 -41.85 -6.59
N LYS A 586 -14.50 -42.44 -5.43
CA LYS A 586 -15.35 -43.46 -4.79
C LYS A 586 -16.38 -42.79 -3.88
N PHE A 587 -17.59 -43.33 -3.90
CA PHE A 587 -18.71 -42.87 -3.09
C PHE A 587 -18.50 -43.19 -1.61
N GLN A 588 -18.81 -42.21 -0.78
CA GLN A 588 -18.77 -42.33 0.68
C GLN A 588 -20.07 -41.75 1.25
N VAL A 589 -20.69 -42.50 2.17
CA VAL A 589 -21.67 -41.98 3.14
C VAL A 589 -20.99 -42.11 4.48
N LYS A 590 -20.96 -41.02 5.25
CA LYS A 590 -20.30 -41.03 6.55
C LYS A 590 -21.12 -40.33 7.62
N ASN A 591 -21.24 -41.03 8.74
CA ASN A 591 -21.81 -40.58 10.01
C ASN A 591 -21.05 -41.19 11.21
N ASP A 592 -19.88 -41.77 10.99
CA ASP A 592 -19.11 -42.36 12.08
C ASP A 592 -18.52 -41.28 13.01
N ALA A 593 -18.22 -41.66 14.25
CA ALA A 593 -17.65 -40.75 15.24
C ALA A 593 -16.32 -40.10 14.80
N THR A 594 -15.62 -40.70 13.83
CA THR A 594 -14.37 -40.11 13.30
C THR A 594 -14.61 -38.95 12.35
N ASN A 595 -15.82 -38.82 11.80
CA ASN A 595 -16.22 -37.75 10.88
C ASN A 595 -17.16 -36.71 11.50
N LEU A 596 -17.56 -36.92 12.76
CA LEU A 596 -18.29 -35.92 13.54
C LEU A 596 -17.35 -34.89 14.15
N ILE A 597 -17.82 -33.64 14.19
CA ILE A 597 -17.19 -32.58 14.96
C ILE A 597 -17.32 -32.92 16.45
N ASN A 598 -16.18 -32.91 17.16
CA ASN A 598 -16.11 -33.08 18.60
C ASN A 598 -15.64 -31.79 19.29
N ASP A 599 -15.63 -31.79 20.63
CA ASP A 599 -15.27 -30.61 21.43
C ASP A 599 -13.87 -30.06 21.11
N ASN A 600 -12.88 -30.92 20.84
CA ASN A 600 -11.54 -30.46 20.45
C ASN A 600 -11.54 -29.82 19.06
N ASP A 601 -12.29 -30.36 18.10
CA ASP A 601 -12.45 -29.72 16.78
C ASP A 601 -13.08 -28.31 16.94
N ILE A 602 -13.99 -28.14 17.90
CA ILE A 602 -14.60 -26.84 18.19
C ILE A 602 -13.56 -25.89 18.79
N GLU A 603 -12.87 -26.29 19.85
CA GLU A 603 -11.93 -25.45 20.59
C GLU A 603 -10.67 -25.10 19.77
N ASP A 604 -10.10 -26.08 19.06
CA ASP A 604 -8.80 -25.92 18.40
C ASP A 604 -8.91 -25.34 16.98
N ILE A 605 -10.10 -25.41 16.35
CA ILE A 605 -10.25 -25.07 14.93
C ILE A 605 -11.43 -24.12 14.69
N ILE A 606 -12.63 -24.47 15.12
CA ILE A 606 -13.83 -23.70 14.77
C ILE A 606 -13.87 -22.36 15.51
N ASP A 607 -13.69 -22.35 16.83
CA ASP A 607 -13.71 -21.13 17.63
C ASP A 607 -12.62 -20.13 17.18
N PRO A 608 -11.35 -20.55 16.97
CA PRO A 608 -10.34 -19.71 16.33
C PRO A 608 -10.78 -19.11 14.99
N LYS A 609 -11.44 -19.90 14.13
CA LYS A 609 -11.93 -19.41 12.84
C LYS A 609 -13.12 -18.45 12.97
N ARG A 610 -13.96 -18.60 13.99
CA ARG A 610 -15.04 -17.65 14.32
C ARG A 610 -14.48 -16.31 14.77
N GLU A 611 -13.47 -16.34 15.63
CA GLU A 611 -12.79 -15.14 16.11
C GLU A 611 -12.04 -14.43 15.00
N GLU A 612 -11.30 -15.17 14.16
CA GLU A 612 -10.64 -14.64 12.97
C GLU A 612 -11.66 -14.05 11.97
N TYR A 613 -12.81 -14.69 11.76
CA TYR A 613 -13.89 -14.14 10.95
C TYR A 613 -14.41 -12.82 11.53
N ALA A 614 -14.66 -12.74 12.84
CA ALA A 614 -15.08 -11.50 13.48
C ALA A 614 -14.02 -10.40 13.39
N GLN A 615 -12.74 -10.74 13.53
CA GLN A 615 -11.62 -9.81 13.36
C GLN A 615 -11.63 -9.23 11.95
N LYS A 616 -11.66 -10.09 10.92
CA LYS A 616 -11.49 -9.71 9.53
C LYS A 616 -12.73 -9.06 8.92
N VAL A 617 -13.93 -9.54 9.27
CA VAL A 617 -15.22 -9.13 8.67
C VAL A 617 -15.93 -8.09 9.54
N TYR A 618 -16.14 -8.36 10.83
CA TYR A 618 -16.93 -7.48 11.69
C TYR A 618 -16.15 -6.30 12.28
N ASN A 619 -14.83 -6.45 12.44
CA ASN A 619 -13.98 -5.42 13.04
C ASN A 619 -12.90 -4.88 12.08
N MET A 620 -13.10 -5.07 10.77
CA MET A 620 -12.24 -4.53 9.71
C MET A 620 -10.74 -4.83 9.89
N GLY A 621 -10.41 -6.04 10.35
CA GLY A 621 -9.04 -6.51 10.54
C GLY A 621 -8.38 -6.12 11.87
N TYR A 622 -9.10 -5.46 12.78
CA TYR A 622 -8.56 -5.07 14.09
C TYR A 622 -8.74 -6.17 15.15
N PRO A 623 -7.74 -6.42 16.02
CA PRO A 623 -6.41 -5.80 16.06
C PRO A 623 -5.57 -6.17 14.83
N GLN A 624 -4.69 -5.28 14.37
CA GLN A 624 -3.85 -5.49 13.17
C GLN A 624 -2.67 -6.44 13.45
N LYS A 625 -3.01 -7.68 13.80
CA LYS A 625 -2.10 -8.77 14.16
C LYS A 625 -2.67 -10.07 13.60
N ASP A 626 -1.78 -11.01 13.30
CA ASP A 626 -2.19 -12.39 13.03
C ASP A 626 -2.91 -12.95 14.27
N TYR A 627 -3.96 -13.75 14.05
CA TYR A 627 -4.77 -14.30 15.13
C TYR A 627 -3.93 -15.01 16.22
N ASP A 628 -2.92 -15.77 15.80
CA ASP A 628 -2.01 -16.49 16.71
C ASP A 628 -1.17 -15.58 17.62
N LYS A 629 -1.09 -14.28 17.30
CA LYS A 629 -0.35 -13.25 18.06
C LYS A 629 -1.26 -12.40 18.95
N LEU A 630 -2.57 -12.69 18.96
CA LEU A 630 -3.52 -11.97 19.80
C LEU A 630 -3.41 -12.40 21.27
N THR A 631 -3.60 -11.42 22.16
CA THR A 631 -3.76 -11.67 23.59
C THR A 631 -5.09 -12.35 23.88
N GLU A 632 -5.20 -13.05 25.00
CA GLU A 632 -6.43 -13.72 25.41
C GLU A 632 -7.62 -12.76 25.60
N SER A 633 -7.36 -11.49 25.99
CA SER A 633 -8.40 -10.47 26.06
C SER A 633 -8.89 -10.01 24.68
N GLU A 634 -7.99 -9.89 23.70
CA GLU A 634 -8.36 -9.58 22.31
C GLU A 634 -9.17 -10.73 21.69
N LYS A 635 -8.75 -11.98 21.89
CA LYS A 635 -9.50 -13.18 21.49
C LYS A 635 -10.89 -13.23 22.11
N THR A 636 -10.99 -13.02 23.43
CA THR A 636 -12.27 -12.96 24.15
C THR A 636 -13.19 -11.85 23.60
N TYR A 637 -12.63 -10.69 23.25
CA TYR A 637 -13.39 -9.61 22.61
C TYR A 637 -13.95 -10.03 21.24
N LEU A 638 -13.12 -10.65 20.40
CA LEU A 638 -13.54 -11.14 19.08
C LEU A 638 -14.58 -12.26 19.17
N LYS A 639 -14.42 -13.17 20.14
CA LYS A 639 -15.39 -14.21 20.45
C LYS A 639 -16.74 -13.61 20.81
N ASN A 640 -16.75 -12.63 21.72
CA ASN A 640 -17.97 -11.91 22.08
C ASN A 640 -18.58 -11.16 20.88
N LEU A 641 -17.75 -10.55 20.02
CA LEU A 641 -18.21 -9.84 18.82
C LEU A 641 -18.91 -10.80 17.84
N TYR A 642 -18.36 -12.00 17.66
CA TYR A 642 -19.00 -13.07 16.89
C TYR A 642 -20.31 -13.54 17.56
N ASP A 643 -20.26 -13.84 18.86
CA ASP A 643 -21.36 -14.46 19.60
C ASP A 643 -22.57 -13.55 19.81
N LEU A 644 -22.33 -12.26 20.06
CA LEU A 644 -23.34 -11.22 20.29
C LEU A 644 -23.75 -10.48 19.01
N LYS A 645 -23.42 -11.03 17.83
CA LYS A 645 -23.94 -10.61 16.52
C LYS A 645 -23.82 -9.11 16.21
N SER A 646 -22.61 -8.55 16.15
CA SER A 646 -22.41 -7.13 15.77
C SER A 646 -23.13 -6.09 16.66
N THR A 647 -23.91 -6.48 17.67
CA THR A 647 -24.55 -5.55 18.62
C THR A 647 -23.62 -5.13 19.74
N SER A 648 -22.54 -5.89 19.95
CA SER A 648 -21.34 -5.36 20.60
C SER A 648 -20.74 -4.32 19.67
N ASN A 649 -20.55 -3.08 20.12
CA ASN A 649 -19.98 -2.02 19.29
C ASN A 649 -18.63 -2.49 18.72
N PRO A 650 -18.53 -2.84 17.41
CA PRO A 650 -17.25 -3.08 16.79
C PRO A 650 -16.40 -1.83 16.99
N GLN A 651 -15.11 -2.00 17.26
CA GLN A 651 -14.22 -0.86 17.43
C GLN A 651 -14.13 -0.05 16.13
N TYR A 652 -14.18 -0.75 14.99
CA TYR A 652 -14.11 -0.14 13.67
C TYR A 652 -15.26 -0.60 12.77
N THR A 653 -15.91 0.38 12.15
CA THR A 653 -16.88 0.16 11.07
C THR A 653 -16.55 1.08 9.91
N ILE A 654 -17.06 0.76 8.72
CA ILE A 654 -16.85 1.60 7.54
C ILE A 654 -17.39 3.03 7.73
N GLU A 655 -18.44 3.21 8.54
CA GLU A 655 -19.02 4.52 8.84
C GLU A 655 -18.06 5.40 9.65
N ASN A 656 -17.28 4.78 10.54
CA ASN A 656 -16.41 5.48 11.47
C ASN A 656 -14.95 5.51 11.02
N ILE A 657 -14.56 4.64 10.07
CA ILE A 657 -13.17 4.51 9.62
C ILE A 657 -12.70 5.70 8.78
N MET A 658 -13.62 6.46 8.18
CA MET A 658 -13.31 7.67 7.42
C MET A 658 -14.36 8.72 7.72
N LYS A 659 -13.98 9.90 8.20
CA LYS A 659 -14.88 10.99 8.56
C LYS A 659 -14.51 12.23 7.75
N LEU A 660 -15.22 12.46 6.65
CA LEU A 660 -15.00 13.64 5.83
C LEU A 660 -15.62 14.88 6.50
N PRO A 661 -14.88 16.01 6.62
CA PRO A 661 -15.41 17.26 7.17
C PRO A 661 -16.69 17.74 6.49
N GLU A 662 -17.54 18.48 7.20
CA GLU A 662 -18.80 18.99 6.64
C GLU A 662 -18.56 19.92 5.44
N ASP A 663 -17.52 20.74 5.50
CA ASP A 663 -17.14 21.77 4.53
C ASP A 663 -16.28 21.27 3.36
N ILE A 664 -15.99 19.96 3.28
CA ILE A 664 -15.12 19.38 2.24
C ILE A 664 -15.58 19.67 0.80
N ASP A 665 -16.86 20.02 0.61
CA ASP A 665 -17.45 20.40 -0.69
C ASP A 665 -17.58 21.93 -0.89
N GLU A 666 -17.49 22.75 0.17
CA GLU A 666 -17.65 24.22 0.11
C GLU A 666 -16.31 24.97 0.02
N SER A 667 -15.21 24.35 0.48
CA SER A 667 -13.85 24.83 0.35
C SER A 667 -13.03 23.80 -0.41
N ASN A 668 -12.69 24.09 -1.68
CA ASN A 668 -11.64 23.43 -2.47
C ASN A 668 -11.21 22.03 -1.98
N SER A 669 -11.82 20.94 -2.48
CA SER A 669 -11.41 19.53 -2.27
C SER A 669 -9.97 19.43 -1.74
N TYR A 670 -9.84 19.29 -0.42
CA TYR A 670 -8.65 19.72 0.32
C TYR A 670 -7.36 19.18 -0.31
N LYS A 671 -6.69 20.10 -1.03
CA LYS A 671 -5.35 20.10 -1.63
C LYS A 671 -5.05 19.04 -2.71
N TYR A 672 -5.59 19.30 -3.90
CA TYR A 672 -4.76 19.30 -5.11
C TYR A 672 -3.60 20.30 -4.94
N SER A 673 -2.35 19.84 -4.89
CA SER A 673 -1.17 20.70 -5.03
C SER A 673 -0.84 20.98 -6.51
N ALA A 674 -1.81 21.44 -7.28
CA ALA A 674 -1.54 22.14 -8.54
C ALA A 674 -2.74 23.04 -8.85
N GLU A 675 -2.45 24.31 -9.07
CA GLU A 675 -3.42 25.38 -9.24
C GLU A 675 -4.42 25.12 -10.38
N ASN A 676 -5.69 25.45 -10.09
CA ASN A 676 -6.79 25.82 -10.98
C ASN A 676 -7.80 24.73 -11.39
N GLU A 677 -9.05 25.00 -10.96
CA GLU A 677 -10.35 24.70 -11.59
C GLU A 677 -10.61 23.25 -12.06
N ALA A 678 -11.75 22.68 -11.65
CA ALA A 678 -12.29 21.39 -12.12
C ALA A 678 -11.99 21.13 -13.61
N LYS A 679 -10.97 20.30 -13.86
CA LYS A 679 -10.43 19.98 -15.19
C LYS A 679 -9.85 18.57 -15.16
N GLU A 680 -9.94 17.90 -16.30
CA GLU A 680 -9.33 16.59 -16.60
C GLU A 680 -8.00 16.38 -15.85
N ILE A 681 -7.89 15.31 -15.05
CA ILE A 681 -6.61 14.88 -14.49
C ILE A 681 -5.79 14.30 -15.65
N ASN A 682 -5.01 15.14 -16.32
CA ASN A 682 -4.26 14.77 -17.52
C ASN A 682 -2.73 14.86 -17.34
N ASP A 683 -2.21 14.87 -16.10
CA ASP A 683 -0.78 15.10 -15.81
C ASP A 683 0.00 13.85 -15.39
N ASN A 684 1.26 13.80 -15.84
CA ASN A 684 2.24 12.73 -15.67
C ASN A 684 3.12 12.89 -14.40
N ASP A 685 2.76 13.75 -13.44
CA ASP A 685 3.59 13.99 -12.25
C ASP A 685 2.73 14.13 -10.98
N ALA A 686 3.19 13.44 -9.92
CA ALA A 686 2.76 13.43 -8.51
C ALA A 686 1.69 12.42 -8.04
N GLU A 687 2.02 11.75 -6.93
CA GLU A 687 1.16 10.94 -6.08
C GLU A 687 0.06 11.80 -5.45
N LYS A 688 -1.19 11.32 -5.37
CA LYS A 688 -2.34 12.17 -4.97
C LYS A 688 -3.18 11.60 -3.83
N ALA A 689 -3.57 12.45 -2.89
CA ALA A 689 -4.67 12.19 -1.95
C ALA A 689 -5.97 12.81 -2.51
N ILE A 690 -7.02 12.01 -2.67
CA ILE A 690 -8.31 12.46 -3.21
C ILE A 690 -9.41 12.11 -2.20
N PHE A 691 -9.92 13.12 -1.52
CA PHE A 691 -11.03 12.99 -0.57
C PHE A 691 -12.24 13.83 -0.97
N THR A 692 -13.44 13.24 -1.01
CA THR A 692 -14.66 13.93 -1.45
C THR A 692 -15.93 13.23 -0.97
N LYS A 693 -17.06 13.93 -0.93
CA LYS A 693 -18.37 13.28 -0.76
C LYS A 693 -19.03 12.87 -2.08
N LYS A 694 -18.46 13.30 -3.21
CA LYS A 694 -18.98 13.04 -4.55
C LYS A 694 -18.60 11.66 -5.05
N ASN A 695 -19.31 11.20 -6.07
CA ASN A 695 -18.94 9.97 -6.78
C ASN A 695 -17.65 10.19 -7.57
N ILE A 696 -16.85 9.14 -7.74
CA ILE A 696 -15.60 9.18 -8.50
C ILE A 696 -15.70 8.23 -9.69
N VAL A 697 -15.24 8.67 -10.86
CA VAL A 697 -15.10 7.83 -12.05
C VAL A 697 -13.65 7.81 -12.49
N ILE A 698 -13.07 6.62 -12.61
CA ILE A 698 -11.75 6.37 -13.19
C ILE A 698 -11.97 5.69 -14.53
N SER A 699 -11.76 6.43 -15.62
CA SER A 699 -12.01 5.92 -16.98
C SER A 699 -10.71 5.75 -17.74
N GLY A 700 -10.50 4.54 -18.25
CA GLY A 700 -9.36 4.19 -19.10
C GLY A 700 -9.75 3.83 -20.53
N ASP A 701 -8.80 3.26 -21.27
CA ASP A 701 -9.07 2.78 -22.63
C ASP A 701 -10.09 1.64 -22.60
N ASN A 702 -10.98 1.54 -23.61
CA ASN A 702 -12.09 0.56 -23.61
C ASN A 702 -13.09 0.73 -22.45
N ALA A 703 -13.30 1.96 -21.97
CA ALA A 703 -14.46 2.27 -21.16
C ALA A 703 -15.77 1.93 -21.90
N SER A 704 -16.77 1.48 -21.14
CA SER A 704 -18.11 1.12 -21.61
C SER A 704 -18.99 2.33 -21.86
N GLU A 705 -18.76 3.41 -21.12
CA GLU A 705 -19.49 4.67 -21.18
C GLU A 705 -18.54 5.85 -21.43
N ASN A 706 -19.08 6.91 -22.04
CA ASN A 706 -18.43 8.21 -22.02
C ASN A 706 -18.99 8.98 -20.83
N TYR A 707 -18.11 9.36 -19.92
CA TYR A 707 -18.46 10.19 -18.77
C TYR A 707 -18.15 11.64 -19.09
N ASP A 708 -19.14 12.50 -18.90
CA ASP A 708 -19.00 13.95 -19.04
C ASP A 708 -18.98 14.60 -17.65
N ASP A 709 -18.37 15.78 -17.54
CA ASP A 709 -18.32 16.60 -16.33
C ASP A 709 -19.71 17.18 -16.00
N THR A 710 -20.57 16.34 -15.44
CA THR A 710 -21.78 16.75 -14.75
C THR A 710 -21.40 16.80 -13.27
N GLY A 711 -21.44 17.98 -12.63
CA GLY A 711 -20.78 18.28 -11.34
C GLY A 711 -21.08 17.40 -10.10
N ASP A 712 -21.78 16.27 -10.27
CA ASP A 712 -22.02 15.19 -9.32
C ASP A 712 -20.86 14.16 -9.25
N TYR A 713 -19.94 14.17 -10.23
CA TYR A 713 -18.81 13.25 -10.31
C TYR A 713 -17.45 13.97 -10.31
N ILE A 714 -16.44 13.34 -9.72
CA ILE A 714 -15.02 13.65 -9.98
C ILE A 714 -14.50 12.65 -11.00
N PHE A 715 -13.91 13.15 -12.10
CA PHE A 715 -13.41 12.31 -13.18
C PHE A 715 -11.88 12.22 -13.18
N ILE A 716 -11.37 10.99 -13.24
CA ILE A 716 -9.94 10.64 -13.33
C ILE A 716 -9.72 9.92 -14.67
N ASN A 717 -8.85 10.50 -15.52
CA ASN A 717 -8.56 9.95 -16.83
C ASN A 717 -7.33 9.02 -16.78
N ALA A 718 -7.55 7.72 -16.95
CA ALA A 718 -6.52 6.67 -17.04
C ALA A 718 -6.16 6.28 -18.49
N SER A 719 -6.71 6.97 -19.49
CA SER A 719 -6.56 6.60 -20.91
C SER A 719 -5.10 6.65 -21.37
N ASN A 720 -4.77 5.88 -22.41
CA ASN A 720 -3.41 5.64 -22.91
C ASN A 720 -2.50 4.88 -21.92
N ASN A 721 -3.07 3.94 -21.17
CA ASN A 721 -2.38 3.14 -20.13
C ASN A 721 -1.60 4.01 -19.12
N LYS A 722 -2.16 5.14 -18.70
CA LYS A 722 -1.55 5.95 -17.64
C LYS A 722 -1.64 5.19 -16.31
N GLU A 723 -0.53 5.19 -15.58
CA GLU A 723 -0.50 4.70 -14.21
C GLU A 723 -0.97 5.82 -13.27
N ILE A 724 -1.87 5.49 -12.35
CA ILE A 724 -2.46 6.42 -11.39
C ILE A 724 -1.94 6.05 -10.00
N ASP A 725 -1.06 6.87 -9.45
CA ASP A 725 -0.57 6.74 -8.08
C ASP A 725 -1.42 7.62 -7.15
N ALA A 726 -2.37 7.02 -6.43
CA ALA A 726 -3.29 7.79 -5.60
C ALA A 726 -3.88 7.01 -4.42
N LEU A 727 -4.33 7.76 -3.41
CA LEU A 727 -5.21 7.30 -2.35
C LEU A 727 -6.54 8.00 -2.49
N ILE A 728 -7.61 7.22 -2.65
CA ILE A 728 -8.96 7.71 -2.86
C ILE A 728 -9.81 7.40 -1.62
N GLY A 729 -10.48 8.40 -1.06
CA GLY A 729 -11.49 8.24 -0.02
C GLY A 729 -12.76 9.02 -0.35
N THR A 730 -13.89 8.33 -0.54
CA THR A 730 -15.17 8.99 -0.82
C THR A 730 -16.35 8.47 -0.01
N ASP A 731 -17.27 9.37 0.36
CA ASP A 731 -18.58 8.97 0.89
C ASP A 731 -19.50 8.41 -0.21
N GLY A 732 -19.24 8.76 -1.47
CA GLY A 732 -20.00 8.33 -2.66
C GLY A 732 -19.54 7.01 -3.26
N ASP A 733 -20.01 6.74 -4.47
CA ASP A 733 -19.69 5.57 -5.27
C ASP A 733 -18.39 5.78 -6.08
N VAL A 734 -17.63 4.71 -6.31
CA VAL A 734 -16.46 4.70 -7.20
C VAL A 734 -16.75 3.82 -8.41
N ILE A 735 -16.48 4.32 -9.61
CA ILE A 735 -16.64 3.59 -10.87
C ILE A 735 -15.27 3.50 -11.55
N ILE A 736 -14.83 2.30 -11.86
CA ILE A 736 -13.63 2.02 -12.65
C ILE A 736 -14.11 1.45 -13.99
N ASP A 737 -13.90 2.18 -15.09
CA ASP A 737 -14.38 1.77 -16.41
C ASP A 737 -13.22 1.65 -17.41
N GLY A 738 -13.01 0.44 -17.94
CA GLY A 738 -11.99 0.15 -18.94
C GLY A 738 -10.62 -0.22 -18.37
N ASN A 739 -9.59 0.09 -19.15
CA ASN A 739 -8.19 -0.24 -18.88
C ASN A 739 -7.58 0.73 -17.88
N VAL A 740 -7.51 0.32 -16.62
CA VAL A 740 -7.03 1.18 -15.54
C VAL A 740 -5.85 0.50 -14.85
N ASN A 741 -4.74 1.24 -14.68
CA ASN A 741 -3.63 0.84 -13.84
C ASN A 741 -3.54 1.81 -12.66
N PHE A 742 -3.96 1.37 -11.48
CA PHE A 742 -4.04 2.16 -10.27
C PHE A 742 -3.10 1.59 -9.21
N ARG A 743 -2.29 2.43 -8.57
CA ARG A 743 -1.43 2.08 -7.45
C ARG A 743 -1.79 2.93 -6.22
N GLY A 744 -2.02 2.27 -5.10
CA GLY A 744 -2.42 2.89 -3.84
C GLY A 744 -3.65 2.22 -3.23
N SER A 745 -4.57 2.98 -2.66
CA SER A 745 -5.75 2.45 -1.96
C SER A 745 -7.04 3.18 -2.35
N ILE A 746 -8.14 2.44 -2.42
CA ILE A 746 -9.48 2.96 -2.71
C ILE A 746 -10.41 2.66 -1.54
N ILE A 747 -10.99 3.71 -0.95
CA ILE A 747 -11.98 3.66 0.11
C ILE A 747 -13.25 4.34 -0.39
N ALA A 748 -14.34 3.59 -0.49
CA ALA A 748 -15.66 4.11 -0.86
C ALA A 748 -16.68 3.72 0.21
N LYS A 749 -17.38 4.66 0.85
CA LYS A 749 -18.53 4.30 1.69
C LYS A 749 -19.73 3.86 0.84
N GLY A 750 -19.82 4.37 -0.39
CA GLY A 750 -20.76 3.90 -1.41
C GLY A 750 -20.35 2.56 -2.03
N ASN A 751 -20.83 2.33 -3.25
CA ASN A 751 -20.53 1.14 -4.04
C ASN A 751 -19.23 1.29 -4.83
N LEU A 752 -18.65 0.16 -5.23
CA LEU A 752 -17.57 0.11 -6.20
C LEU A 752 -18.02 -0.68 -7.43
N ILE A 753 -17.99 -0.04 -8.59
CA ILE A 753 -18.39 -0.67 -9.88
C ILE A 753 -17.15 -0.75 -10.75
N ILE A 754 -16.73 -1.96 -11.11
CA ILE A 754 -15.62 -2.17 -12.06
C ILE A 754 -16.20 -2.78 -13.33
N LYS A 755 -16.13 -2.05 -14.43
CA LYS A 755 -16.71 -2.48 -15.70
C LYS A 755 -15.80 -2.25 -16.89
N GLY A 756 -16.12 -2.92 -17.99
CA GLY A 756 -15.42 -2.77 -19.25
C GLY A 756 -16.36 -2.87 -20.43
N LYS A 757 -15.86 -2.53 -21.61
CA LYS A 757 -16.63 -2.62 -22.84
C LYS A 757 -16.95 -4.09 -23.17
N THR A 758 -18.22 -4.37 -23.45
CA THR A 758 -18.65 -5.70 -23.92
C THR A 758 -17.86 -6.12 -25.17
N ASN A 759 -17.27 -7.32 -25.14
CA ASN A 759 -16.34 -7.85 -26.16
C ASN A 759 -15.02 -7.06 -26.34
N GLY A 760 -14.76 -6.05 -25.50
CA GLY A 760 -13.48 -5.37 -25.40
C GLY A 760 -12.48 -6.17 -24.60
N ASN A 761 -11.19 -5.90 -24.81
CA ASN A 761 -10.13 -6.43 -23.96
C ASN A 761 -9.86 -5.44 -22.82
N SER A 762 -10.83 -5.30 -21.91
CA SER A 762 -10.73 -4.43 -20.74
C SER A 762 -9.96 -5.11 -19.60
N THR A 763 -8.89 -4.48 -19.12
CA THR A 763 -8.01 -5.01 -18.07
C THR A 763 -7.75 -3.97 -16.99
N SER A 764 -8.08 -4.29 -15.75
CA SER A 764 -7.85 -3.37 -14.63
C SER A 764 -6.85 -3.98 -13.65
N LEU A 765 -5.85 -3.19 -13.26
CA LEU A 765 -4.84 -3.54 -12.27
C LEU A 765 -4.93 -2.52 -11.12
N ILE A 766 -5.20 -3.01 -9.93
CA ILE A 766 -5.27 -2.21 -8.69
C ILE A 766 -4.19 -2.76 -7.77
N THR A 767 -3.13 -2.01 -7.59
CA THR A 767 -1.95 -2.46 -6.85
C THR A 767 -1.84 -1.70 -5.55
N TYR A 768 -2.08 -2.36 -4.42
CA TYR A 768 -1.68 -1.80 -3.13
C TYR A 768 -0.15 -1.71 -3.06
N ASP A 769 0.34 -0.48 -2.90
CA ASP A 769 1.76 -0.17 -2.73
C ASP A 769 1.92 0.60 -1.41
N PRO A 770 2.44 -0.04 -0.34
CA PRO A 770 2.54 0.58 0.97
C PRO A 770 3.47 1.79 0.95
N GLU A 771 4.49 1.82 0.10
CA GLU A 771 5.41 2.96 0.02
C GLU A 771 4.72 4.18 -0.61
N ILE A 772 3.87 3.99 -1.61
CA ILE A 772 3.04 5.08 -2.17
C ILE A 772 2.07 5.59 -1.12
N VAL A 773 1.36 4.69 -0.42
CA VAL A 773 0.38 5.07 0.60
C VAL A 773 1.04 5.87 1.72
N GLU A 774 2.18 5.40 2.23
CA GLU A 774 2.96 6.10 3.27
C GLU A 774 3.47 7.46 2.77
N ARG A 775 3.92 7.57 1.52
CA ARG A 775 4.32 8.86 0.94
C ARG A 775 3.16 9.83 0.81
N ILE A 776 1.99 9.38 0.34
CA ILE A 776 0.78 10.22 0.24
C ILE A 776 0.31 10.66 1.63
N GLU A 777 0.29 9.75 2.63
CA GLU A 777 -0.07 10.06 4.01
C GLU A 777 0.87 11.12 4.60
N SER A 778 2.19 10.92 4.47
CA SER A 778 3.21 11.83 5.03
C SER A 778 3.18 13.24 4.42
N GLN A 779 2.74 13.38 3.17
CA GLN A 779 2.55 14.67 2.52
C GLN A 779 1.27 15.38 2.97
N ASN A 780 0.36 14.68 3.65
CA ASN A 780 -0.98 15.14 3.98
C ASN A 780 -1.37 14.81 5.45
N THR A 781 -0.41 14.78 6.39
CA THR A 781 -0.62 14.27 7.76
C THR A 781 -1.81 14.89 8.50
N GLU A 782 -1.97 16.22 8.46
CA GLU A 782 -3.12 16.91 9.08
C GLU A 782 -4.45 16.43 8.50
N LEU A 783 -4.52 16.31 7.17
CA LEU A 783 -5.72 15.85 6.45
C LEU A 783 -6.06 14.40 6.81
N PHE A 784 -5.05 13.53 6.90
CA PHE A 784 -5.25 12.15 7.30
C PHE A 784 -5.66 12.03 8.77
N ASN A 785 -5.12 12.86 9.66
CA ASN A 785 -5.58 12.91 11.04
C ASN A 785 -7.00 13.48 11.15
N ASP A 786 -7.41 14.45 10.34
CA ASP A 786 -8.79 14.93 10.36
C ASP A 786 -9.77 13.86 9.86
N ILE A 787 -9.40 13.16 8.79
CA ILE A 787 -10.26 12.17 8.13
C ILE A 787 -10.30 10.84 8.88
N PHE A 788 -9.14 10.34 9.30
CA PHE A 788 -8.98 9.03 9.92
C PHE A 788 -8.67 9.14 11.41
N GLY A 789 -8.43 10.32 11.98
CA GLY A 789 -7.96 10.48 13.37
C GLY A 789 -9.01 10.26 14.46
N GLY A 790 -10.29 10.16 14.11
CA GLY A 790 -11.28 9.51 14.99
C GLY A 790 -11.05 7.99 15.17
N THR A 791 -10.07 7.48 14.41
CA THR A 791 -9.48 6.14 14.24
C THR A 791 -8.72 5.47 15.38
N ILE A 792 -8.24 6.26 16.35
CA ILE A 792 -7.02 5.87 17.07
C ILE A 792 -7.35 5.10 18.33
N TYR A 793 -6.71 3.95 18.50
CA TYR A 793 -6.40 3.46 19.84
C TYR A 793 -4.95 3.75 20.22
N THR A 794 -4.81 4.41 21.37
CA THR A 794 -3.62 4.51 22.21
C THR A 794 -3.29 3.14 22.80
N GLY A 795 -2.50 2.34 22.09
CA GLY A 795 -2.08 1.01 22.53
C GLY A 795 -0.56 0.88 22.55
N GLY A 796 0.02 0.89 23.75
CA GLY A 796 1.32 0.33 24.13
C GLY A 796 2.46 0.43 23.13
N GLY A 797 3.32 1.45 23.29
CA GLY A 797 4.64 1.45 22.67
C GLY A 797 5.44 0.24 23.14
N GLU A 798 5.68 -0.69 22.22
CA GLU A 798 6.81 -1.62 22.33
C GLU A 798 8.03 -0.92 21.75
N GLU A 799 9.03 -0.71 22.61
CA GLU A 799 10.38 -0.32 22.22
C GLU A 799 10.93 -1.36 21.25
N SER A 800 11.09 -0.99 19.98
CA SER A 800 11.83 -1.80 19.02
C SER A 800 13.33 -1.54 19.21
N ASP A 801 14.03 -2.63 19.53
CA ASP A 801 15.47 -2.78 19.70
C ASP A 801 16.27 -2.03 18.61
N SER A 802 17.04 -1.03 19.03
CA SER A 802 17.84 -0.16 18.15
C SER A 802 19.21 -0.77 17.87
N GLY A 803 19.24 -1.74 16.95
CA GLY A 803 20.47 -2.31 16.42
C GLY A 803 20.90 -1.65 15.10
N ASN A 804 21.84 -0.71 15.15
CA ASN A 804 22.77 -0.28 14.07
C ASN A 804 22.36 -0.51 12.60
N GLU A 805 21.25 0.07 12.15
CA GLU A 805 20.99 0.23 10.71
C GLU A 805 21.46 1.60 10.21
N ILE A 806 22.34 1.59 9.21
CA ILE A 806 22.72 2.76 8.42
C ILE A 806 21.51 3.09 7.53
N LEU A 807 20.67 4.02 7.97
CA LEU A 807 19.60 4.57 7.13
C LEU A 807 20.23 5.39 6.00
N ASN A 808 20.07 4.93 4.76
CA ASN A 808 20.41 5.74 3.59
C ASN A 808 19.38 6.86 3.44
N PRO A 809 19.79 8.11 3.21
CA PRO A 809 18.86 9.20 2.97
C PRO A 809 18.07 8.94 1.67
N ASN A 810 16.76 9.25 1.67
CA ASN A 810 15.86 9.04 0.54
C ASN A 810 15.27 10.38 0.10
N TYR A 811 15.83 11.00 -0.93
CA TYR A 811 15.42 12.30 -1.44
C TYR A 811 15.82 12.48 -2.90
N ASP A 812 15.13 13.37 -3.62
CA ASP A 812 15.54 13.81 -4.96
C ASP A 812 16.47 15.02 -4.86
N ILE A 813 17.77 14.81 -5.16
CA ILE A 813 18.80 15.86 -5.11
C ILE A 813 18.47 17.06 -6.02
N ASN A 814 17.69 16.88 -7.09
CA ASN A 814 17.32 17.97 -7.99
C ASN A 814 16.41 19.01 -7.31
N LYS A 815 15.66 18.62 -6.26
CA LYS A 815 14.87 19.56 -5.46
C LYS A 815 15.76 20.48 -4.62
N PHE A 816 16.95 20.02 -4.25
CA PHE A 816 17.83 20.73 -3.32
C PHE A 816 19.07 21.32 -3.99
N LEU A 817 19.47 20.88 -5.18
CA LEU A 817 20.68 21.35 -5.85
C LEU A 817 20.41 21.81 -7.29
N ASN A 818 20.44 23.13 -7.47
CA ASN A 818 20.28 23.77 -8.77
C ASN A 818 21.62 24.25 -9.35
N THR A 819 21.76 24.14 -10.67
CA THR A 819 22.91 24.67 -11.41
C THR A 819 22.51 25.87 -12.26
N LYS A 820 23.38 26.88 -12.35
CA LYS A 820 23.28 27.93 -13.38
C LYS A 820 24.20 27.59 -14.55
N LEU A 821 23.86 28.11 -15.74
CA LEU A 821 24.72 28.01 -16.93
C LEU A 821 26.15 28.43 -16.61
N TRP A 822 27.12 27.59 -17.01
CA TRP A 822 28.53 27.87 -16.83
C TRP A 822 29.03 28.95 -17.81
N LYS A 823 30.11 29.64 -17.46
CA LYS A 823 30.74 30.66 -18.31
C LYS A 823 32.23 30.41 -18.50
N LEU A 824 32.74 30.73 -19.67
CA LEU A 824 34.17 30.77 -19.93
C LEU A 824 34.78 32.00 -19.25
N VAL A 825 35.81 31.80 -18.43
CA VAL A 825 36.52 32.87 -17.71
C VAL A 825 37.82 33.23 -18.42
N LYS A 826 38.56 32.22 -18.91
CA LYS A 826 39.87 32.41 -19.55
C LYS A 826 40.15 31.35 -20.60
#